data_AF-A0AAW2H669-F1
#
_entry.id   AF-A0AAW2H669-F1
#
_cell.length_a   1.000
_cell.length_b   1.000
_cell.length_c   1.000
_cell.angle_alpha   90.00
_cell.angle_beta   90.00
_cell.angle_gamma   90.00
#
_symmetry.space_group_name_H-M   'P 1'
#
loop_
_entity.id
_entity.type
_entity.pdbx_description
1 polymer ?
#
loop_
_entity_poly.entity_id
_entity_poly.type
_entity_poly.pdbx_seq_one_letter_code
_entity_poly.pdbx_strand_id
1 'polypeptide(L)'
;MVSLFSDLPEALENTVKIAQKCNFMVESSPPSLPCYQEGIDEVLVLKQQAEDGLKAKLSNYISTLKQEKDLTPDEVSSLEKEYFNRLNFEINVISNMKFAGYFLIVADFINWAKKNDIPVGPGRGSGAGSLVAWALNITEINPLQFGLFFERFLNPERISMPDFDIDFCQQRRDEVINYVVNKYGNDRVAQIITFGSLQTRGALRDVGRALGLPYASVDKVCKRIPYGSPSSPITISKVIKEEKELSEDIKKYYALNYLFAIALKLENLYRNTSTHAAGIVISLKPLVEVLPLYQDDSDSTALPVVGFSMKYAEEVGLVKFDFLGLKTLTVIRGAVKRIKEVQGIDLNIANIPLKNVKPLTELLASGKTLGIFQLESLGMRDVLVQLKPDKIEDIIAIISLYRPGPMENIPVYINRKHGKESVETFHPLMDDILKETFGIMIYQEQVMQIAQKLAGYTLGQADLLRRAMGKKMPKEMEEQKSRFLEGALAHNSINEHLATLIFDQMAKFAGYGFNKSHAAAYAYISWQTAYLKAFYPAEFIAESMTYDMSDVDKIAILIEDAKEFNIKVLPPDINYADSTFVPFKNNEGELYIRYSILAVKGTSKNLVEKVKQEIADNGKFTSIEDFLKRIPNTYINKKQLEALIKSGSLDSLDSNRGKLLKQIETLLDFNHRVFKGENIEQASFFEDLNLGNTESLSLKELEDLPIMEKLVAIMVQKVKETHVVKKVDEEYYTKLGQKLMEIREEVGYTQRNVAKQLGITFQQYQK
;
A
#
# COMPACT_ATOMS: atom_id res chain seq x y z
N MET A 1 -34.73 -15.04 34.86
CA MET A 1 -35.57 -15.81 33.90
C MET A 1 -36.62 -16.65 34.60
N VAL A 2 -36.27 -17.64 35.45
CA VAL A 2 -37.27 -18.50 36.14
C VAL A 2 -38.32 -17.73 36.94
N SER A 3 -37.91 -16.74 37.74
CA SER A 3 -38.85 -15.88 38.49
C SER A 3 -39.74 -15.01 37.57
N LEU A 4 -39.15 -14.49 36.48
CA LEU A 4 -39.83 -13.63 35.49
C LEU A 4 -40.92 -14.37 34.71
N PHE A 5 -40.77 -15.69 34.50
CA PHE A 5 -41.71 -16.54 33.73
C PHE A 5 -42.28 -17.66 34.60
N SER A 6 -42.55 -17.38 35.88
CA SER A 6 -43.07 -18.38 36.82
C SER A 6 -44.50 -18.83 36.50
N ASP A 7 -45.25 -17.99 35.79
CA ASP A 7 -46.58 -18.25 35.23
C ASP A 7 -46.53 -19.08 33.93
N LEU A 8 -45.37 -19.18 33.28
CA LEU A 8 -45.17 -19.86 31.99
C LEU A 8 -43.94 -20.79 31.98
N PRO A 9 -43.94 -21.90 32.77
CA PRO A 9 -42.82 -22.83 32.82
C PRO A 9 -42.47 -23.44 31.46
N GLU A 10 -43.47 -23.70 30.62
CA GLU A 10 -43.30 -24.26 29.27
C GLU A 10 -42.43 -23.39 28.37
N ALA A 11 -42.44 -22.05 28.56
CA ALA A 11 -41.60 -21.14 27.79
C ALA A 11 -40.12 -21.42 28.05
N LEU A 12 -39.74 -21.72 29.29
CA LEU A 12 -38.38 -22.07 29.67
C LEU A 12 -38.01 -23.48 29.17
N GLU A 13 -38.88 -24.47 29.36
CA GLU A 13 -38.64 -25.84 28.90
C GLU A 13 -38.44 -25.93 27.38
N ASN A 14 -39.24 -25.16 26.61
CA ASN A 14 -39.15 -25.17 25.16
C ASN A 14 -37.80 -24.62 24.67
N THR A 15 -37.16 -23.68 25.37
CA THR A 15 -35.80 -23.22 24.99
C THR A 15 -34.78 -24.36 25.03
N VAL A 16 -34.85 -25.22 26.05
CA VAL A 16 -33.96 -26.39 26.19
C VAL A 16 -34.30 -27.44 25.15
N LYS A 17 -35.59 -27.74 24.94
CA LYS A 17 -36.05 -28.68 23.91
C LYS A 17 -35.61 -28.25 22.50
N ILE A 18 -35.66 -26.95 22.20
CA ILE A 18 -35.16 -26.39 20.94
C ILE A 18 -33.64 -26.59 20.85
N ALA A 19 -32.88 -26.22 21.89
CA ALA A 19 -31.43 -26.37 21.90
C ALA A 19 -30.99 -27.84 21.67
N GLN A 20 -31.68 -28.81 22.27
CA GLN A 20 -31.41 -30.25 22.08
C GLN A 20 -31.72 -30.75 20.66
N LYS A 21 -32.61 -30.08 19.92
CA LYS A 21 -32.96 -30.42 18.54
C LYS A 21 -32.01 -29.80 17.51
N CYS A 22 -31.26 -28.76 17.88
CA CYS A 22 -30.33 -28.06 16.99
C CYS A 22 -28.95 -28.74 16.95
N ASN A 23 -28.81 -29.78 16.12
CA ASN A 23 -27.57 -30.56 15.97
C ASN A 23 -26.81 -30.20 14.68
N PHE A 24 -26.38 -28.95 14.53
CA PHE A 24 -25.59 -28.49 13.38
C PHE A 24 -24.24 -27.94 13.83
N MET A 25 -23.17 -28.35 13.16
CA MET A 25 -21.82 -27.83 13.36
C MET A 25 -21.16 -27.65 11.99
N VAL A 26 -20.49 -26.52 11.78
CA VAL A 26 -19.70 -26.28 10.57
C VAL A 26 -18.42 -27.10 10.67
N GLU A 27 -18.18 -27.96 9.68
CA GLU A 27 -16.97 -28.78 9.61
C GLU A 27 -15.85 -28.05 8.86
N SER A 28 -14.61 -28.27 9.27
CA SER A 28 -13.46 -27.81 8.51
C SER A 28 -13.29 -28.66 7.26
N SER A 29 -12.96 -28.03 6.13
CA SER A 29 -12.77 -28.69 4.85
C SER A 29 -11.35 -28.53 4.34
N PRO A 30 -10.78 -29.54 3.64
CA PRO A 30 -9.49 -29.39 3.00
C PRO A 30 -9.56 -28.31 1.90
N PRO A 31 -8.43 -27.65 1.57
CA PRO A 31 -8.39 -26.65 0.51
C PRO A 31 -8.95 -27.19 -0.81
N SER A 32 -9.89 -26.46 -1.40
CA SER A 32 -10.52 -26.75 -2.68
C SER A 32 -10.02 -25.76 -3.71
N LEU A 33 -9.09 -26.18 -4.56
CA LEU A 33 -8.62 -25.40 -5.70
C LEU A 33 -9.60 -25.53 -6.87
N PRO A 34 -9.90 -24.43 -7.60
CA PRO A 34 -10.60 -24.54 -8.87
C PRO A 34 -9.71 -25.28 -9.88
N CYS A 35 -10.31 -25.98 -10.83
CA CYS A 35 -9.55 -26.59 -11.92
C CYS A 35 -9.01 -25.49 -12.85
N TYR A 36 -7.74 -25.56 -13.24
CA TYR A 36 -7.18 -24.64 -14.23
C TYR A 36 -7.93 -24.75 -15.57
N GLN A 37 -8.18 -26.00 -15.99
CA GLN A 37 -8.99 -26.35 -17.15
C GLN A 37 -9.53 -27.77 -17.01
N GLU A 38 -10.80 -28.00 -17.34
CA GLU A 38 -11.40 -29.34 -17.25
C GLU A 38 -10.75 -30.33 -18.23
N GLY A 39 -10.50 -31.56 -17.76
CA GLY A 39 -9.99 -32.65 -18.59
C GLY A 39 -8.50 -32.62 -18.91
N ILE A 40 -7.73 -31.73 -18.28
CA ILE A 40 -6.29 -31.57 -18.50
C ILE A 40 -5.48 -32.05 -17.30
N ASP A 41 -4.34 -32.70 -17.57
CA ASP A 41 -3.32 -32.99 -16.54
C ASP A 41 -2.51 -31.73 -16.23
N GLU A 42 -2.86 -31.09 -15.12
CA GLU A 42 -2.20 -29.86 -14.63
C GLU A 42 -0.71 -30.05 -14.37
N VAL A 43 -0.26 -31.25 -13.99
CA VAL A 43 1.17 -31.52 -13.74
C VAL A 43 1.95 -31.52 -15.05
N LEU A 44 1.39 -32.13 -16.10
CA LEU A 44 2.01 -32.14 -17.42
C LEU A 44 2.10 -30.72 -18.01
N VAL A 45 1.01 -29.95 -17.89
CA VAL A 45 0.98 -28.56 -18.36
C VAL A 45 1.95 -27.68 -17.59
N LEU A 46 1.99 -27.79 -16.26
CA LEU A 46 2.95 -27.07 -15.42
C LEU A 46 4.38 -27.35 -15.89
N LYS A 47 4.73 -28.62 -16.08
CA LYS A 47 6.06 -29.04 -16.50
C LYS A 47 6.42 -28.43 -17.85
N GLN A 48 5.54 -28.54 -18.84
CA GLN A 48 5.80 -28.01 -20.17
C GLN A 48 5.97 -26.48 -20.15
N GLN A 49 5.05 -25.75 -19.52
CA GLN A 49 5.12 -24.28 -19.45
C GLN A 49 6.36 -23.81 -18.69
N ALA A 50 6.73 -24.49 -17.61
CA ALA A 50 7.90 -24.13 -16.81
C ALA A 50 9.21 -24.45 -17.54
N GLU A 51 9.31 -25.56 -18.28
CA GLU A 51 10.49 -25.86 -19.10
C GLU A 51 10.68 -24.85 -20.24
N ASP A 52 9.61 -24.51 -20.95
CA ASP A 52 9.67 -23.55 -22.06
C ASP A 52 9.96 -22.13 -21.56
N GLY A 53 9.31 -21.72 -20.46
CA GLY A 53 9.58 -20.45 -19.79
C GLY A 53 11.00 -20.34 -19.26
N LEU A 54 11.54 -21.42 -18.68
CA LEU A 54 12.92 -21.46 -18.21
C LEU A 54 13.90 -21.28 -19.38
N LYS A 55 13.70 -22.00 -20.50
CA LYS A 55 14.58 -21.87 -21.68
C LYS A 55 14.66 -20.41 -22.15
N ALA A 56 13.52 -19.73 -22.26
CA ALA A 56 13.45 -18.34 -22.70
C ALA A 56 14.13 -17.36 -21.72
N LYS A 57 13.89 -17.51 -20.41
CA LYS A 57 14.53 -16.64 -19.42
C LYS A 57 16.02 -16.90 -19.29
N LEU A 58 16.42 -18.16 -19.33
CA LEU A 58 17.81 -18.58 -19.20
C LEU A 58 18.65 -18.14 -20.41
N SER A 59 18.12 -18.22 -21.63
CA SER A 59 18.81 -17.71 -22.82
C SER A 59 19.08 -16.20 -22.71
N ASN A 60 18.10 -15.43 -22.24
CA ASN A 60 18.27 -14.00 -22.00
C ASN A 60 19.32 -13.74 -20.91
N TYR A 61 19.24 -14.45 -19.79
CA TYR A 61 20.20 -14.30 -18.69
C TYR A 61 21.64 -14.63 -19.12
N ILE A 62 21.85 -15.73 -19.85
CA ILE A 62 23.16 -16.11 -20.39
C ILE A 62 23.67 -15.03 -21.36
N SER A 63 22.79 -14.46 -22.19
CA SER A 63 23.18 -13.38 -23.10
C SER A 63 23.66 -12.13 -22.36
N THR A 64 23.01 -11.76 -21.25
CA THR A 64 23.44 -10.66 -20.38
C THR A 64 24.77 -10.98 -19.71
N LEU A 65 24.94 -12.19 -19.17
CA LEU A 65 26.20 -12.58 -18.55
C LEU A 65 27.38 -12.56 -19.53
N LYS A 66 27.16 -12.97 -20.80
CA LYS A 66 28.19 -12.90 -21.86
C LYS A 66 28.63 -11.48 -22.20
N GLN A 67 27.80 -10.47 -21.91
CA GLN A 67 28.20 -9.06 -22.07
C GLN A 67 29.08 -8.58 -20.92
N GLU A 68 28.95 -9.19 -19.74
CA GLU A 68 29.72 -8.83 -18.54
C GLU A 68 31.02 -9.63 -18.40
N LYS A 69 31.03 -10.88 -18.86
CA LYS A 69 32.15 -11.83 -18.75
C LYS A 69 32.19 -12.79 -19.93
N ASP A 70 33.40 -13.16 -20.36
CA ASP A 70 33.60 -14.25 -21.31
C ASP A 70 33.26 -15.59 -20.65
N LEU A 71 32.14 -16.17 -21.04
CA LEU A 71 31.69 -17.49 -20.59
C LEU A 71 32.11 -18.57 -21.59
N THR A 72 32.79 -19.60 -21.10
CA THR A 72 33.11 -20.79 -21.89
C THR A 72 31.86 -21.64 -22.15
N PRO A 73 31.84 -22.47 -23.22
CA PRO A 73 30.73 -23.40 -23.47
C PRO A 73 30.44 -24.34 -22.30
N ASP A 74 31.48 -24.78 -21.58
CA ASP A 74 31.34 -25.68 -20.43
C ASP A 74 30.68 -24.99 -19.23
N GLU A 75 31.01 -23.73 -18.96
CA GLU A 75 30.36 -22.93 -17.91
C GLU A 75 28.87 -22.71 -18.23
N VAL A 76 28.55 -22.43 -19.49
CA VAL A 76 27.14 -22.32 -19.94
C VAL A 76 26.40 -23.64 -19.72
N SER A 77 27.00 -24.78 -20.12
CA SER A 77 26.37 -26.08 -19.93
C SER A 77 26.19 -26.44 -18.45
N SER A 78 27.16 -26.09 -17.59
CA SER A 78 27.05 -26.30 -16.14
C SER A 78 25.93 -25.46 -15.53
N LEU A 79 25.80 -24.19 -15.96
CA LEU A 79 24.73 -23.30 -15.51
C LEU A 79 23.35 -23.83 -15.94
N GLU A 80 23.20 -24.26 -17.19
CA GLU A 80 21.96 -24.87 -17.67
C GLU A 80 21.56 -26.09 -16.83
N LYS A 81 22.52 -26.98 -16.55
CA LYS A 81 22.27 -28.16 -15.69
C LYS A 81 21.80 -27.77 -14.30
N GLU A 82 22.41 -26.75 -13.67
CA GLU A 82 22.00 -26.28 -12.35
C GLU A 82 20.53 -25.82 -12.34
N TYR A 83 20.13 -25.01 -13.33
CA TYR A 83 18.76 -24.49 -13.42
C TYR A 83 17.75 -25.61 -13.72
N PHE A 84 18.03 -26.52 -14.65
CA PHE A 84 17.14 -27.64 -14.95
C PHE A 84 17.03 -28.64 -13.78
N ASN A 85 18.11 -28.87 -13.03
CA ASN A 85 18.07 -29.70 -11.83
C ASN A 85 17.16 -29.08 -10.76
N ARG A 86 17.30 -27.77 -10.51
CA ARG A 86 16.43 -27.04 -9.59
C ARG A 86 14.98 -27.05 -10.06
N LEU A 87 14.73 -26.85 -11.35
CA LEU A 87 13.39 -26.87 -11.93
C LEU A 87 12.70 -28.22 -11.70
N ASN A 88 13.39 -29.32 -12.03
CA ASN A 88 12.86 -30.67 -11.87
C ASN A 88 12.57 -31.01 -10.41
N PHE A 89 13.45 -30.60 -9.49
CA PHE A 89 13.22 -30.74 -8.06
C PHE A 89 11.95 -30.01 -7.61
N GLU A 90 11.79 -28.73 -7.98
CA GLU A 90 10.62 -27.94 -7.61
C GLU A 90 9.33 -28.50 -8.20
N ILE A 91 9.33 -28.88 -9.50
CA ILE A 91 8.17 -29.50 -10.16
C ILE A 91 7.74 -30.78 -9.43
N ASN A 92 8.70 -31.63 -9.04
CA ASN A 92 8.40 -32.86 -8.31
C ASN A 92 7.74 -32.56 -6.95
N VAL A 93 8.27 -31.59 -6.20
CA VAL A 93 7.68 -31.21 -4.91
C VAL A 93 6.27 -30.62 -5.09
N ILE A 94 6.08 -29.71 -6.05
CA ILE A 94 4.77 -29.09 -6.35
C ILE A 94 3.74 -30.15 -6.76
N SER A 95 4.16 -31.13 -7.57
CA SER A 95 3.30 -32.23 -8.03
C SER A 95 2.91 -33.16 -6.89
N ASN A 96 3.87 -33.55 -6.04
CA ASN A 96 3.62 -34.40 -4.87
C ASN A 96 2.67 -33.73 -3.87
N MET A 97 2.74 -32.40 -3.73
CA MET A 97 1.88 -31.61 -2.85
C MET A 97 0.55 -31.19 -3.50
N LYS A 98 0.32 -31.57 -4.77
CA LYS A 98 -0.91 -31.28 -5.54
C LYS A 98 -1.21 -29.78 -5.71
N PHE A 99 -0.17 -28.99 -5.93
CA PHE A 99 -0.30 -27.53 -6.14
C PHE A 99 -0.08 -27.08 -7.59
N ALA A 100 -0.05 -28.00 -8.56
CA ALA A 100 0.14 -27.66 -9.97
C ALA A 100 -0.93 -26.69 -10.49
N GLY A 101 -2.22 -26.98 -10.26
CA GLY A 101 -3.32 -26.08 -10.63
C GLY A 101 -3.20 -24.68 -10.02
N TYR A 102 -2.79 -24.59 -8.75
CA TYR A 102 -2.59 -23.29 -8.08
C TYR A 102 -1.54 -22.43 -8.81
N PHE A 103 -0.39 -22.99 -9.16
CA PHE A 103 0.65 -22.27 -9.93
C PHE A 103 0.14 -21.86 -11.31
N LEU A 104 -0.61 -22.72 -12.00
CA LEU A 104 -1.16 -22.41 -13.33
C LEU A 104 -2.20 -21.30 -13.28
N ILE A 105 -3.09 -21.30 -12.28
CA ILE A 105 -4.07 -20.23 -12.05
C ILE A 105 -3.35 -18.90 -11.82
N VAL A 106 -2.33 -18.90 -10.96
CA VAL A 106 -1.55 -17.69 -10.65
C VAL A 106 -0.79 -17.18 -11.87
N ALA A 107 -0.10 -18.07 -12.59
CA ALA A 107 0.61 -17.73 -13.81
C ALA A 107 -0.33 -17.12 -14.87
N ASP A 108 -1.53 -17.67 -15.00
CA ASP A 108 -2.50 -17.26 -16.02
C ASP A 108 -2.96 -15.81 -15.88
N PHE A 109 -3.48 -15.40 -14.72
CA PHE A 109 -3.93 -14.02 -14.56
C PHE A 109 -2.77 -13.01 -14.52
N ILE A 110 -1.57 -13.42 -14.07
CA ILE A 110 -0.36 -12.58 -14.15
C ILE A 110 0.06 -12.38 -15.60
N ASN A 111 0.12 -13.45 -16.39
CA ASN A 111 0.51 -13.37 -17.79
C ASN A 111 -0.53 -12.61 -18.62
N TRP A 112 -1.81 -12.77 -18.31
CA TRP A 112 -2.88 -11.95 -18.88
C TRP A 112 -2.68 -10.47 -18.55
N ALA A 113 -2.39 -10.13 -17.29
CA ALA A 113 -2.15 -8.74 -16.88
C ALA A 113 -0.96 -8.14 -17.65
N LYS A 114 0.17 -8.84 -17.72
CA LYS A 114 1.37 -8.40 -18.46
C LYS A 114 1.08 -8.20 -19.95
N LYS A 115 0.34 -9.12 -20.58
CA LYS A 115 -0.06 -9.03 -22.00
C LYS A 115 -0.96 -7.82 -22.29
N ASN A 116 -1.73 -7.37 -21.30
CA ASN A 116 -2.62 -6.21 -21.40
C ASN A 116 -2.00 -4.90 -20.85
N ASP A 117 -0.67 -4.83 -20.76
CA ASP A 117 0.07 -3.65 -20.26
C ASP A 117 -0.34 -3.24 -18.83
N ILE A 118 -0.62 -4.24 -17.98
CA ILE A 118 -0.85 -4.06 -16.53
C ILE A 118 0.42 -4.49 -15.81
N PRO A 119 1.20 -3.55 -15.24
CA PRO A 119 2.39 -3.88 -14.47
C PRO A 119 2.07 -4.77 -13.28
N VAL A 120 2.90 -5.80 -13.13
CA VAL A 120 2.91 -6.72 -12.00
C VAL A 120 4.26 -6.59 -11.31
N GLY A 121 4.26 -6.59 -9.99
CA GLY A 121 5.47 -6.53 -9.18
C GLY A 121 6.36 -7.75 -9.43
N PRO A 122 7.67 -7.65 -9.11
CA PRO A 122 8.64 -8.71 -9.35
C PRO A 122 8.46 -9.93 -8.44
N GLY A 123 7.56 -9.84 -7.46
CA GLY A 123 7.23 -10.86 -6.47
C GLY A 123 7.12 -10.27 -5.07
N ARG A 124 6.49 -11.00 -4.16
CA ARG A 124 6.42 -10.63 -2.74
C ARG A 124 6.46 -11.87 -1.88
N GLY A 125 7.08 -11.74 -0.70
CA GLY A 125 7.17 -12.84 0.26
C GLY A 125 8.16 -13.92 -0.22
N SER A 126 7.91 -15.15 0.19
CA SER A 126 8.77 -16.29 -0.15
C SER A 126 8.67 -16.71 -1.62
N GLY A 127 7.59 -16.36 -2.33
CA GLY A 127 7.32 -16.84 -3.69
C GLY A 127 8.45 -16.56 -4.68
N ALA A 128 9.20 -15.48 -4.48
CA ALA A 128 10.40 -15.15 -5.26
C ALA A 128 11.57 -16.15 -5.11
N GLY A 129 11.49 -17.10 -4.17
CA GLY A 129 12.46 -18.20 -4.03
C GLY A 129 12.22 -19.40 -4.96
N SER A 130 11.10 -19.45 -5.69
CA SER A 130 10.79 -20.54 -6.62
C SER A 130 11.29 -20.25 -8.04
N LEU A 131 12.09 -21.17 -8.59
CA LEU A 131 12.49 -21.16 -9.99
C LEU A 131 11.32 -21.46 -10.92
N VAL A 132 10.38 -22.32 -10.51
CA VAL A 132 9.13 -22.57 -11.26
C VAL A 132 8.30 -21.30 -11.36
N ALA A 133 8.18 -20.53 -10.27
CA ALA A 133 7.47 -19.25 -10.30
C ALA A 133 8.15 -18.24 -11.24
N TRP A 134 9.48 -18.20 -11.27
CA TRP A 134 10.22 -17.33 -12.20
C TRP A 134 10.03 -17.78 -13.66
N ALA A 135 10.10 -19.08 -13.93
CA ALA A 135 9.93 -19.66 -15.26
C ALA A 135 8.52 -19.41 -15.83
N LEU A 136 7.48 -19.48 -14.99
CA LEU A 136 6.09 -19.22 -15.37
C LEU A 136 5.73 -17.72 -15.44
N ASN A 137 6.71 -16.83 -15.25
CA ASN A 137 6.54 -15.37 -15.13
C ASN A 137 5.64 -14.94 -13.96
N ILE A 138 5.49 -15.78 -12.93
CA ILE A 138 4.84 -15.35 -11.66
C ILE A 138 5.72 -14.34 -10.96
N THR A 139 7.05 -14.55 -10.97
CA THR A 139 8.05 -13.65 -10.38
C THR A 139 9.06 -13.19 -11.44
N GLU A 140 9.69 -12.04 -11.21
CA GLU A 140 10.72 -11.49 -12.09
C GLU A 140 12.14 -11.59 -11.50
N ILE A 141 12.25 -11.97 -10.23
CA ILE A 141 13.54 -12.18 -9.58
C ILE A 141 14.08 -13.57 -9.89
N ASN A 142 15.29 -13.65 -10.44
CA ASN A 142 16.00 -14.91 -10.62
C ASN A 142 16.46 -15.46 -9.26
N PRO A 143 15.89 -16.55 -8.74
CA PRO A 143 16.17 -17.02 -7.39
C PRO A 143 17.61 -17.49 -7.21
N LEU A 144 18.21 -18.13 -8.22
CA LEU A 144 19.58 -18.65 -8.12
C LEU A 144 20.61 -17.51 -8.10
N GLN A 145 20.39 -16.45 -8.89
CA GLN A 145 21.26 -15.26 -8.89
C GLN A 145 21.36 -14.60 -7.51
N PHE A 146 20.27 -14.55 -6.74
CA PHE A 146 20.22 -13.91 -5.43
C PHE A 146 20.37 -14.89 -4.25
N GLY A 147 20.58 -16.18 -4.52
CA GLY A 147 20.70 -17.22 -3.48
C GLY A 147 19.40 -17.41 -2.68
N LEU A 148 18.26 -17.43 -3.35
CA LEU A 148 16.93 -17.60 -2.75
C LEU A 148 16.51 -19.07 -2.72
N PHE A 149 15.89 -19.51 -1.61
CA PHE A 149 15.49 -20.90 -1.41
C PHE A 149 14.02 -21.16 -1.66
N PHE A 150 13.76 -22.27 -2.35
CA PHE A 150 12.42 -22.77 -2.62
C PHE A 150 11.79 -23.34 -1.35
N GLU A 151 12.57 -24.00 -0.51
CA GLU A 151 12.12 -24.66 0.72
C GLU A 151 11.57 -23.67 1.74
N ARG A 152 11.97 -22.39 1.64
CA ARG A 152 11.39 -21.31 2.43
C ARG A 152 9.99 -20.91 1.95
N PHE A 153 9.68 -21.14 0.68
CA PHE A 153 8.35 -20.97 0.12
C PHE A 153 7.49 -22.20 0.34
N LEU A 154 7.97 -23.35 -0.14
CA LEU A 154 7.27 -24.62 -0.08
C LEU A 154 8.22 -25.68 0.50
N ASN A 155 7.99 -26.05 1.75
CA ASN A 155 8.84 -26.99 2.46
C ASN A 155 8.41 -28.44 2.14
N PRO A 156 9.25 -29.28 1.53
CA PRO A 156 8.89 -30.67 1.19
C PRO A 156 8.59 -31.53 2.42
N GLU A 157 9.10 -31.17 3.60
CA GLU A 157 8.88 -31.89 4.86
C GLU A 157 7.61 -31.43 5.59
N ARG A 158 6.89 -30.43 5.07
CA ARG A 158 5.66 -29.90 5.65
C ARG A 158 4.67 -29.45 4.58
N ILE A 159 3.54 -30.15 4.51
CA ILE A 159 2.43 -29.75 3.65
C ILE A 159 1.76 -28.50 4.25
N SER A 160 1.96 -27.36 3.61
CA SER A 160 1.17 -26.15 3.83
C SER A 160 0.86 -25.48 2.50
N MET A 161 -0.28 -24.81 2.44
CA MET A 161 -0.72 -24.10 1.26
C MET A 161 0.29 -23.01 0.87
N PRO A 162 0.72 -22.94 -0.40
CA PRO A 162 1.48 -21.81 -0.90
C PRO A 162 0.62 -20.54 -0.87
N ASP A 163 1.25 -19.41 -0.60
CA ASP A 163 0.62 -18.09 -0.59
C ASP A 163 1.44 -17.14 -1.45
N PHE A 164 0.93 -16.85 -2.66
CA PHE A 164 1.47 -15.80 -3.52
C PHE A 164 0.75 -14.49 -3.23
N ASP A 165 1.46 -13.58 -2.57
CA ASP A 165 1.10 -12.17 -2.55
C ASP A 165 1.53 -11.52 -3.88
N ILE A 166 0.60 -10.88 -4.60
CA ILE A 166 0.88 -10.32 -5.93
C ILE A 166 0.56 -8.83 -5.95
N ASP A 167 1.57 -8.04 -6.28
CA ASP A 167 1.45 -6.58 -6.41
C ASP A 167 1.05 -6.23 -7.85
N PHE A 168 -0.09 -5.58 -8.04
CA PHE A 168 -0.54 -5.00 -9.30
C PHE A 168 -0.47 -3.48 -9.25
N CYS A 169 -0.40 -2.82 -10.41
CA CYS A 169 -0.58 -1.37 -10.43
C CYS A 169 -1.99 -1.00 -9.94
N GLN A 170 -2.06 -0.04 -9.02
CA GLN A 170 -3.31 0.24 -8.29
C GLN A 170 -4.46 0.67 -9.21
N GLN A 171 -4.16 1.42 -10.27
CA GLN A 171 -5.17 1.95 -11.19
C GLN A 171 -5.86 0.90 -12.08
N ARG A 172 -5.19 -0.21 -12.39
CA ARG A 172 -5.71 -1.24 -13.33
C ARG A 172 -5.87 -2.60 -12.69
N ARG A 173 -5.74 -2.70 -11.37
CA ARG A 173 -5.93 -3.94 -10.62
C ARG A 173 -7.32 -4.53 -10.86
N ASP A 174 -8.36 -3.69 -10.87
CA ASP A 174 -9.74 -4.17 -10.99
C ASP A 174 -10.01 -4.80 -12.37
N GLU A 175 -9.24 -4.47 -13.40
CA GLU A 175 -9.29 -5.18 -14.70
C GLU A 175 -8.85 -6.64 -14.58
N VAL A 176 -7.84 -6.93 -13.75
CA VAL A 176 -7.38 -8.31 -13.49
C VAL A 176 -8.41 -9.07 -12.66
N ILE A 177 -9.04 -8.39 -11.69
CA ILE A 177 -10.14 -8.96 -10.92
C ILE A 177 -11.29 -9.35 -11.85
N ASN A 178 -11.70 -8.45 -12.74
CA ASN A 178 -12.75 -8.71 -13.72
C ASN A 178 -12.38 -9.87 -14.67
N TYR A 179 -11.11 -10.00 -15.06
CA TYR A 179 -10.64 -11.15 -15.83
C TYR A 179 -10.87 -12.47 -15.09
N VAL A 180 -10.48 -12.53 -13.81
CA VAL A 180 -10.66 -13.73 -12.96
C VAL A 180 -12.15 -14.05 -12.81
N VAL A 181 -13.00 -13.04 -12.57
CA VAL A 181 -14.45 -13.18 -12.45
C VAL A 181 -15.06 -13.75 -13.74
N ASN A 182 -14.69 -13.20 -14.89
CA ASN A 182 -15.16 -13.67 -16.19
C ASN A 182 -14.70 -15.10 -16.50
N LYS A 183 -13.53 -15.49 -16.02
CA LYS A 183 -12.96 -16.83 -16.26
C LYS A 183 -13.56 -17.91 -15.38
N TYR A 184 -13.71 -17.65 -14.08
CA TYR A 184 -14.14 -18.67 -13.10
C TYR A 184 -15.63 -18.59 -12.73
N GLY A 185 -16.32 -17.50 -13.06
CA GLY A 185 -17.74 -17.29 -12.79
C GLY A 185 -18.00 -16.35 -11.62
N ASN A 186 -19.03 -15.49 -11.77
CA ASN A 186 -19.41 -14.49 -10.78
C ASN A 186 -19.96 -15.08 -9.46
N ASP A 187 -20.47 -16.31 -9.51
CA ASP A 187 -20.95 -17.07 -8.35
C ASP A 187 -19.82 -17.80 -7.59
N ARG A 188 -18.60 -17.80 -8.13
CA ARG A 188 -17.43 -18.53 -7.59
C ARG A 188 -16.29 -17.64 -7.13
N VAL A 189 -16.33 -16.35 -7.46
CA VAL A 189 -15.31 -15.37 -7.11
C VAL A 189 -15.90 -14.32 -6.16
N ALA A 190 -15.23 -14.09 -5.04
CA ALA A 190 -15.66 -13.10 -4.05
C ALA A 190 -14.47 -12.41 -3.38
N GLN A 191 -14.71 -11.23 -2.81
CA GLN A 191 -13.78 -10.57 -1.92
C GLN A 191 -13.92 -11.11 -0.49
N ILE A 192 -12.88 -10.92 0.33
CA ILE A 192 -12.92 -11.33 1.74
C ILE A 192 -13.50 -10.21 2.61
N ILE A 193 -14.40 -10.51 3.57
CA ILE A 193 -14.88 -9.49 4.51
C ILE A 193 -13.80 -9.16 5.55
N THR A 194 -13.69 -7.89 5.88
CA THR A 194 -12.89 -7.37 6.97
C THR A 194 -13.79 -6.69 7.98
N PHE A 195 -13.60 -6.99 9.25
CA PHE A 195 -14.34 -6.35 10.33
C PHE A 195 -13.47 -5.27 10.96
N GLY A 196 -13.86 -4.01 10.76
CA GLY A 196 -13.23 -2.87 11.40
C GLY A 196 -13.59 -2.86 12.89
N SER A 197 -12.58 -2.96 13.75
CA SER A 197 -12.77 -2.82 15.20
C SER A 197 -12.68 -1.37 15.65
N LEU A 198 -13.36 -1.04 16.75
CA LEU A 198 -13.35 0.28 17.36
C LEU A 198 -11.99 0.52 18.06
N GLN A 199 -11.04 1.05 17.29
CA GLN A 199 -9.70 1.41 17.77
C GLN A 199 -9.75 2.53 18.83
N THR A 200 -8.82 2.55 19.78
CA THR A 200 -8.73 3.46 20.94
C THR A 200 -9.17 4.91 20.67
N ARG A 201 -8.58 5.59 19.69
CA ARG A 201 -8.94 6.98 19.35
C ARG A 201 -10.31 7.10 18.69
N GLY A 202 -10.70 6.12 17.88
CA GLY A 202 -12.02 6.05 17.26
C GLY A 202 -13.11 5.86 18.31
N ALA A 203 -12.86 4.99 19.29
CA ALA A 203 -13.75 4.76 20.42
C ALA A 203 -14.00 6.05 21.23
N LEU A 204 -12.94 6.77 21.57
CA LEU A 204 -13.05 8.04 22.30
C LEU A 204 -13.81 9.11 21.49
N ARG A 205 -13.54 9.24 20.18
CA ARG A 205 -14.26 10.20 19.33
C ARG A 205 -15.73 9.87 19.19
N ASP A 206 -16.07 8.60 19.00
CA ASP A 206 -17.45 8.16 18.82
C ASP A 206 -18.26 8.30 20.12
N VAL A 207 -17.70 7.87 21.25
CA VAL A 207 -18.34 8.07 22.57
C VAL A 207 -18.45 9.56 22.88
N GLY A 208 -17.42 10.35 22.61
CA GLY A 208 -17.44 11.79 22.83
C GLY A 208 -18.54 12.48 22.02
N ARG A 209 -18.72 12.10 20.74
CA ARG A 209 -19.82 12.59 19.90
C ARG A 209 -21.18 12.17 20.46
N ALA A 210 -21.34 10.92 20.89
CA ALA A 210 -22.59 10.44 21.48
C ALA A 210 -22.97 11.15 22.79
N LEU A 211 -21.96 11.55 23.58
CA LEU A 211 -22.11 12.35 24.79
C LEU A 211 -22.29 13.85 24.53
N GLY A 212 -22.28 14.30 23.26
CA GLY A 212 -22.40 15.71 22.89
C GLY A 212 -21.16 16.56 23.24
N LEU A 213 -19.99 15.94 23.42
CA LEU A 213 -18.75 16.66 23.68
C LEU A 213 -18.25 17.35 22.39
N PRO A 214 -17.71 18.58 22.46
CA PRO A 214 -17.15 19.24 21.28
C PRO A 214 -15.99 18.44 20.68
N TYR A 215 -15.98 18.34 19.33
CA TYR A 215 -14.96 17.59 18.60
C TYR A 215 -13.53 18.03 18.95
N ALA A 216 -13.28 19.35 19.02
CA ALA A 216 -11.96 19.89 19.33
C ALA A 216 -11.44 19.46 20.71
N SER A 217 -12.32 19.31 21.69
CA SER A 217 -11.98 18.89 23.06
C SER A 217 -11.57 17.41 23.09
N VAL A 218 -12.35 16.55 22.45
CA VAL A 218 -12.06 15.11 22.37
C VAL A 218 -10.84 14.83 21.50
N ASP A 219 -10.67 15.57 20.40
CA ASP A 219 -9.52 15.42 19.50
C ASP A 219 -8.20 15.81 20.17
N LYS A 220 -8.19 16.82 21.06
CA LYS A 220 -7.02 17.15 21.89
C LYS A 220 -6.58 15.98 22.76
N VAL A 221 -7.52 15.30 23.41
CA VAL A 221 -7.23 14.10 24.22
C VAL A 221 -6.72 12.96 23.32
N CYS A 222 -7.35 12.74 22.17
CA CYS A 222 -6.94 11.70 21.22
C CYS A 222 -5.53 11.92 20.67
N LYS A 223 -5.09 13.19 20.49
CA LYS A 223 -3.75 13.53 20.01
C LYS A 223 -2.64 13.23 21.03
N ARG A 224 -2.95 13.13 22.33
CA ARG A 224 -1.99 12.73 23.37
C ARG A 224 -1.72 11.23 23.39
N ILE A 225 -2.65 10.43 22.86
CA ILE A 225 -2.50 8.98 22.79
C ILE A 225 -1.43 8.66 21.75
N PRO A 226 -0.37 7.91 22.06
CA PRO A 226 0.62 7.50 21.06
C PRO A 226 -0.02 6.74 19.89
N TYR A 227 0.63 6.75 18.73
CA TYR A 227 0.28 5.80 17.68
C TYR A 227 0.84 4.42 18.07
N GLY A 228 -0.02 3.41 18.20
CA GLY A 228 0.42 2.03 18.35
C GLY A 228 0.95 1.46 17.03
N SER A 229 1.62 0.30 17.09
CA SER A 229 1.95 -0.48 15.90
C SER A 229 0.92 -1.60 15.69
N PRO A 230 0.76 -2.16 14.48
CA PRO A 230 -0.10 -3.33 14.26
C PRO A 230 0.30 -4.53 15.13
N SER A 231 1.59 -4.66 15.45
CA SER A 231 2.15 -5.69 16.33
C SER A 231 2.00 -5.40 17.83
N SER A 232 1.73 -4.14 18.21
CA SER A 232 1.50 -3.72 19.60
C SER A 232 0.45 -2.61 19.59
N PRO A 233 -0.84 -2.97 19.39
CA PRO A 233 -1.91 -2.00 19.36
C PRO A 233 -1.99 -1.31 20.71
N ILE A 234 -2.20 0.00 20.67
CA ILE A 234 -2.34 0.79 21.89
C ILE A 234 -3.76 0.63 22.41
N THR A 235 -3.91 0.24 23.66
CA THR A 235 -5.22 0.11 24.33
C THR A 235 -5.42 1.24 25.31
N ILE A 236 -6.68 1.60 25.58
CA ILE A 236 -7.04 2.62 26.57
C ILE A 236 -6.42 2.26 27.94
N SER A 237 -6.42 0.97 28.31
CA SER A 237 -5.82 0.52 29.57
C SER A 237 -4.31 0.74 29.63
N LYS A 238 -3.60 0.60 28.50
CA LYS A 238 -2.16 0.88 28.39
C LYS A 238 -1.89 2.37 28.47
N VAL A 239 -2.67 3.18 27.75
CA VAL A 239 -2.59 4.65 27.78
C VAL A 239 -2.72 5.18 29.21
N ILE A 240 -3.73 4.72 29.95
CA ILE A 240 -3.97 5.17 31.33
C ILE A 240 -2.78 4.83 32.26
N LYS A 241 -2.06 3.73 31.99
CA LYS A 241 -0.88 3.33 32.79
C LYS A 241 0.38 4.12 32.43
N GLU A 242 0.58 4.40 31.15
CA GLU A 242 1.83 4.98 30.63
C GLU A 242 1.82 6.51 30.65
N GLU A 243 0.65 7.14 30.49
CA GLU A 243 0.49 8.61 30.42
C GLU A 243 -0.08 9.12 31.76
N LYS A 244 0.81 9.61 32.63
CA LYS A 244 0.47 10.04 34.00
C LYS A 244 -0.44 11.27 34.03
N GLU A 245 -0.16 12.28 33.21
CA GLU A 245 -0.91 13.54 33.19
C GLU A 245 -2.36 13.34 32.73
N LEU A 246 -2.58 12.47 31.74
CA LEU A 246 -3.89 12.10 31.22
C LEU A 246 -4.64 11.26 32.24
N SER A 247 -3.95 10.37 32.96
CA SER A 247 -4.58 9.66 34.08
C SER A 247 -5.04 10.61 35.18
N GLU A 248 -4.32 11.69 35.45
CA GLU A 248 -4.74 12.73 36.40
C GLU A 248 -5.94 13.51 35.87
N ASP A 249 -5.93 13.92 34.61
CA ASP A 249 -7.06 14.59 33.95
C ASP A 249 -8.34 13.73 33.97
N ILE A 250 -8.23 12.42 33.71
CA ILE A 250 -9.34 11.46 33.78
C ILE A 250 -9.92 11.36 35.19
N LYS A 251 -9.11 11.53 36.24
CA LYS A 251 -9.57 11.52 37.64
C LYS A 251 -10.17 12.88 38.04
N LYS A 252 -9.60 13.98 37.55
CA LYS A 252 -10.01 15.36 37.86
C LYS A 252 -11.35 15.72 37.20
N TYR A 253 -11.53 15.36 35.93
CA TYR A 253 -12.70 15.79 35.14
C TYR A 253 -13.71 14.66 34.96
N TYR A 254 -14.92 14.84 35.50
CA TYR A 254 -16.01 13.85 35.41
C TYR A 254 -16.35 13.45 33.97
N ALA A 255 -16.39 14.43 33.05
CA ALA A 255 -16.69 14.18 31.64
C ALA A 255 -15.66 13.24 30.98
N LEU A 256 -14.37 13.40 31.31
CA LEU A 256 -13.31 12.52 30.82
C LEU A 256 -13.38 11.15 31.48
N ASN A 257 -13.64 11.08 32.80
CA ASN A 257 -13.84 9.81 33.50
C ASN A 257 -14.94 8.96 32.85
N TYR A 258 -16.09 9.59 32.61
CA TYR A 258 -17.25 8.93 32.02
C TYR A 258 -17.01 8.51 30.56
N LEU A 259 -16.37 9.39 29.78
CA LEU A 259 -15.92 9.09 28.41
C LEU A 259 -15.04 7.84 28.36
N PHE A 260 -13.99 7.77 29.18
CA PHE A 260 -13.05 6.65 29.20
C PHE A 260 -13.69 5.36 29.74
N ALA A 261 -14.57 5.45 30.74
CA ALA A 261 -15.28 4.30 31.29
C ALA A 261 -16.19 3.61 30.27
N ILE A 262 -16.86 4.38 29.41
CA ILE A 262 -17.67 3.83 28.30
C ILE A 262 -16.76 3.35 27.18
N ALA A 263 -15.76 4.15 26.78
CA ALA A 263 -14.86 3.79 25.69
C ALA A 263 -14.11 2.47 25.97
N LEU A 264 -13.71 2.20 27.23
CA LEU A 264 -13.11 0.93 27.64
C LEU A 264 -13.99 -0.29 27.38
N LYS A 265 -15.32 -0.15 27.49
CA LYS A 265 -16.27 -1.24 27.22
C LYS A 265 -16.53 -1.46 25.74
N LEU A 266 -16.31 -0.43 24.92
CA LEU A 266 -16.57 -0.44 23.48
C LEU A 266 -15.32 -0.69 22.63
N GLU A 267 -14.13 -0.51 23.21
CA GLU A 267 -12.85 -0.78 22.56
C GLU A 267 -12.83 -2.21 22.00
N ASN A 268 -12.31 -2.36 20.78
CA ASN A 268 -12.20 -3.62 20.04
C ASN A 268 -13.51 -4.30 19.64
N LEU A 269 -14.68 -3.74 19.95
CA LEU A 269 -15.93 -4.21 19.36
C LEU A 269 -15.95 -3.93 17.84
N TYR A 270 -16.64 -4.78 17.08
CA TYR A 270 -16.81 -4.58 15.64
C TYR A 270 -17.72 -3.37 15.38
N ARG A 271 -17.26 -2.48 14.50
CA ARG A 271 -17.93 -1.22 14.15
C ARG A 271 -18.60 -1.29 12.79
N ASN A 272 -17.85 -1.75 11.80
CA ASN A 272 -18.27 -1.77 10.41
C ASN A 272 -17.70 -2.97 9.68
N THR A 273 -18.42 -3.41 8.66
CA THR A 273 -17.93 -4.32 7.64
C THR A 273 -17.25 -3.51 6.54
N SER A 274 -16.15 -4.02 6.02
CA SER A 274 -15.48 -3.50 4.84
C SER A 274 -14.96 -4.66 4.02
N THR A 275 -14.64 -4.43 2.75
CA THR A 275 -13.96 -5.42 1.92
C THR A 275 -12.47 -5.45 2.23
N HIS A 276 -11.86 -6.63 2.19
CA HIS A 276 -10.42 -6.79 2.31
C HIS A 276 -9.77 -6.14 1.10
N ALA A 277 -8.79 -5.27 1.34
CA ALA A 277 -8.21 -4.45 0.29
C ALA A 277 -7.54 -5.26 -0.83
N ALA A 278 -7.16 -6.52 -0.58
CA ALA A 278 -6.44 -7.36 -1.54
C ALA A 278 -7.01 -8.79 -1.72
N GLY A 279 -7.87 -9.25 -0.82
CA GLY A 279 -8.12 -10.67 -0.64
C GLY A 279 -9.27 -11.13 -1.52
N ILE A 280 -8.98 -12.02 -2.46
CA ILE A 280 -9.95 -12.63 -3.36
C ILE A 280 -9.94 -14.12 -3.12
N VAL A 281 -11.13 -14.73 -3.10
CA VAL A 281 -11.28 -16.18 -3.08
C VAL A 281 -11.81 -16.66 -4.42
N ILE A 282 -11.33 -17.82 -4.86
CA ILE A 282 -11.82 -18.51 -6.04
C ILE A 282 -12.23 -19.91 -5.59
N SER A 283 -13.51 -20.21 -5.68
CA SER A 283 -14.08 -21.50 -5.28
C SER A 283 -14.30 -22.41 -6.48
N LEU A 284 -14.22 -23.72 -6.25
CA LEU A 284 -14.60 -24.73 -7.24
C LEU A 284 -16.13 -24.79 -7.45
N LYS A 285 -16.89 -24.59 -6.36
CA LYS A 285 -18.36 -24.61 -6.33
C LYS A 285 -18.92 -23.20 -6.15
N PRO A 286 -20.21 -22.97 -6.46
CA PRO A 286 -20.87 -21.71 -6.12
C PRO A 286 -20.67 -21.37 -4.64
N LEU A 287 -20.22 -20.16 -4.34
CA LEU A 287 -19.80 -19.77 -2.98
C LEU A 287 -20.93 -19.87 -1.95
N VAL A 288 -22.18 -19.67 -2.39
CA VAL A 288 -23.39 -19.78 -1.56
C VAL A 288 -23.62 -21.20 -1.01
N GLU A 289 -23.04 -22.23 -1.64
CA GLU A 289 -23.07 -23.61 -1.15
C GLU A 289 -22.03 -23.86 -0.04
N VAL A 290 -21.04 -22.97 0.07
CA VAL A 290 -19.89 -23.11 1.00
C VAL A 290 -20.05 -22.22 2.22
N LEU A 291 -20.44 -20.95 2.02
CA LEU A 291 -20.54 -19.96 3.09
C LEU A 291 -21.55 -18.84 2.77
N PRO A 292 -22.00 -18.08 3.78
CA PRO A 292 -22.85 -16.92 3.54
C PRO A 292 -22.09 -15.79 2.83
N LEU A 293 -22.77 -15.10 1.92
CA LEU A 293 -22.25 -13.92 1.23
C LEU A 293 -22.87 -12.64 1.78
N TYR A 294 -22.13 -11.55 1.66
CA TYR A 294 -22.53 -10.17 1.94
C TYR A 294 -22.36 -9.34 0.67
N GLN A 295 -23.33 -8.49 0.36
CA GLN A 295 -23.24 -7.51 -0.71
C GLN A 295 -23.75 -6.17 -0.18
N ASP A 296 -23.07 -5.09 -0.54
CA ASP A 296 -23.50 -3.74 -0.19
C ASP A 296 -24.55 -3.27 -1.20
N ASP A 297 -25.75 -2.94 -0.73
CA ASP A 297 -26.86 -2.49 -1.58
C ASP A 297 -26.55 -1.19 -2.35
N SER A 298 -25.58 -0.40 -1.88
CA SER A 298 -25.17 0.85 -2.53
C SER A 298 -24.32 0.65 -3.77
N ASP A 299 -23.75 -0.54 -3.97
CA ASP A 299 -22.95 -0.89 -5.14
C ASP A 299 -23.36 -2.28 -5.68
N SER A 300 -24.43 -2.29 -6.47
CA SER A 300 -24.92 -3.50 -7.14
C SER A 300 -23.93 -4.08 -8.16
N THR A 301 -22.85 -3.37 -8.49
CA THR A 301 -21.80 -3.81 -9.40
C THR A 301 -20.57 -4.36 -8.69
N ALA A 302 -20.47 -4.20 -7.37
CA ALA A 302 -19.40 -4.77 -6.57
C ALA A 302 -19.49 -6.29 -6.50
N LEU A 303 -18.31 -6.93 -6.46
CA LEU A 303 -18.23 -8.36 -6.22
C LEU A 303 -18.84 -8.73 -4.86
N PRO A 304 -19.44 -9.93 -4.75
CA PRO A 304 -19.89 -10.43 -3.46
C PRO A 304 -18.71 -10.55 -2.50
N VAL A 305 -19.00 -10.45 -1.21
CA VAL A 305 -18.03 -10.53 -0.13
C VAL A 305 -18.34 -11.78 0.70
N VAL A 306 -17.35 -12.61 1.00
CA VAL A 306 -17.55 -13.77 1.87
C VAL A 306 -17.83 -13.32 3.30
N GLY A 307 -18.87 -13.82 3.94
CA GLY A 307 -19.29 -13.40 5.28
C GLY A 307 -18.36 -13.85 6.42
N PHE A 308 -17.43 -14.77 6.13
CA PHE A 308 -16.42 -15.22 7.08
C PHE A 308 -15.15 -14.37 6.99
N SER A 309 -14.57 -14.03 8.14
CA SER A 309 -13.24 -13.43 8.16
C SER A 309 -12.22 -14.41 7.57
N MET A 310 -11.09 -13.88 7.11
CA MET A 310 -10.02 -14.62 6.43
C MET A 310 -9.69 -15.96 7.11
N LYS A 311 -9.50 -15.97 8.43
CA LYS A 311 -9.16 -17.18 9.19
C LYS A 311 -10.20 -18.29 9.00
N TYR A 312 -11.49 -17.95 9.10
CA TYR A 312 -12.56 -18.95 9.01
C TYR A 312 -12.87 -19.32 7.55
N ALA A 313 -12.62 -18.43 6.59
CA ALA A 313 -12.71 -18.75 5.17
C ALA A 313 -11.69 -19.82 4.75
N GLU A 314 -10.47 -19.75 5.27
CA GLU A 314 -9.44 -20.79 5.05
C GLU A 314 -9.80 -22.13 5.72
N GLU A 315 -10.39 -22.10 6.93
CA GLU A 315 -10.81 -23.31 7.65
C GLU A 315 -11.93 -24.08 6.92
N VAL A 316 -12.75 -23.41 6.11
CA VAL A 316 -13.76 -24.04 5.23
C VAL A 316 -13.21 -24.40 3.84
N GLY A 317 -11.89 -24.36 3.66
CA GLY A 317 -11.22 -24.87 2.46
C GLY A 317 -11.18 -23.89 1.29
N LEU A 318 -11.52 -22.61 1.48
CA LEU A 318 -11.34 -21.61 0.42
C LEU A 318 -9.89 -21.19 0.28
N VAL A 319 -9.48 -21.03 -0.97
CA VAL A 319 -8.14 -20.60 -1.32
C VAL A 319 -8.16 -19.11 -1.60
N LYS A 320 -7.28 -18.41 -0.88
CA LYS A 320 -7.10 -16.97 -1.01
C LYS A 320 -6.00 -16.66 -2.03
N PHE A 321 -6.23 -15.58 -2.75
CA PHE A 321 -5.25 -14.91 -3.60
C PHE A 321 -5.21 -13.43 -3.21
N ASP A 322 -4.01 -12.89 -3.01
CA ASP A 322 -3.84 -11.50 -2.62
C ASP A 322 -3.46 -10.63 -3.84
N PHE A 323 -4.41 -9.80 -4.25
CA PHE A 323 -4.31 -8.80 -5.31
C PHE A 323 -4.06 -7.43 -4.69
N LEU A 324 -2.79 -7.13 -4.41
CA LEU A 324 -2.42 -5.85 -3.81
C LEU A 324 -2.34 -4.75 -4.88
N GLY A 325 -2.81 -3.56 -4.53
CA GLY A 325 -2.58 -2.36 -5.34
C GLY A 325 -1.31 -1.65 -4.87
N LEU A 326 -0.24 -1.67 -5.66
CA LEU A 326 1.01 -0.98 -5.37
C LEU A 326 1.11 0.30 -6.20
N LYS A 327 0.99 1.45 -5.51
CA LYS A 327 1.18 2.80 -6.06
C LYS A 327 2.42 2.90 -6.96
N THR A 328 3.53 2.37 -6.50
CA THR A 328 4.83 2.53 -7.17
C THR A 328 4.83 1.95 -8.57
N LEU A 329 4.14 0.84 -8.80
CA LEU A 329 4.01 0.25 -10.14
C LEU A 329 3.23 1.16 -11.10
N THR A 330 2.26 1.91 -10.58
CA THR A 330 1.55 2.94 -11.35
C THR A 330 2.50 4.08 -11.74
N VAL A 331 3.33 4.55 -10.82
CA VAL A 331 4.32 5.62 -11.10
C VAL A 331 5.37 5.14 -12.12
N ILE A 332 5.90 3.92 -11.96
CA ILE A 332 6.87 3.33 -12.90
C ILE A 332 6.28 3.28 -14.32
N ARG A 333 5.05 2.77 -14.46
CA ARG A 333 4.37 2.69 -15.77
C ARG A 333 4.14 4.07 -16.37
N GLY A 334 3.65 5.02 -15.57
CA GLY A 334 3.47 6.40 -15.99
C GLY A 334 4.78 6.97 -16.52
N ALA A 335 5.87 6.81 -15.78
CA ALA A 335 7.18 7.33 -16.15
C ALA A 335 7.69 6.72 -17.46
N VAL A 336 7.62 5.39 -17.62
CA VAL A 336 8.00 4.72 -18.88
C VAL A 336 7.16 5.21 -20.06
N LYS A 337 5.84 5.38 -19.86
CA LYS A 337 4.96 5.94 -20.89
C LYS A 337 5.37 7.36 -21.28
N ARG A 338 5.68 8.22 -20.31
CA ARG A 338 6.17 9.59 -20.56
C ARG A 338 7.50 9.62 -21.27
N ILE A 339 8.43 8.75 -20.91
CA ILE A 339 9.73 8.63 -21.58
C ILE A 339 9.51 8.31 -23.07
N LYS A 340 8.58 7.41 -23.38
CA LYS A 340 8.20 7.09 -24.77
C LYS A 340 7.54 8.27 -25.49
N GLU A 341 6.60 8.97 -24.84
CA GLU A 341 5.90 10.12 -25.43
C GLU A 341 6.83 11.32 -25.68
N VAL A 342 7.72 11.64 -24.73
CA VAL A 342 8.55 12.85 -24.74
C VAL A 342 9.87 12.62 -25.46
N GLN A 343 10.49 11.45 -25.31
CA GLN A 343 11.82 11.16 -25.83
C GLN A 343 11.83 10.11 -26.95
N GLY A 344 10.71 9.44 -27.22
CA GLY A 344 10.65 8.37 -28.22
C GLY A 344 11.38 7.08 -27.81
N ILE A 345 11.78 6.96 -26.55
CA ILE A 345 12.55 5.81 -26.03
C ILE A 345 11.58 4.76 -25.48
N ASP A 346 11.64 3.55 -26.02
CA ASP A 346 10.90 2.39 -25.49
C ASP A 346 11.74 1.67 -24.42
N LEU A 347 11.62 2.10 -23.17
CA LEU A 347 12.42 1.59 -22.06
C LEU A 347 11.82 0.29 -21.50
N ASN A 348 12.56 -0.82 -21.61
CA ASN A 348 12.24 -2.04 -20.89
C ASN A 348 12.72 -1.98 -19.43
N ILE A 349 11.87 -1.49 -18.54
CA ILE A 349 12.18 -1.34 -17.11
C ILE A 349 12.42 -2.67 -16.37
N ALA A 350 11.95 -3.80 -16.93
CA ALA A 350 12.16 -5.13 -16.36
C ALA A 350 13.56 -5.71 -16.69
N ASN A 351 14.35 -5.05 -17.55
CA ASN A 351 15.68 -5.50 -17.91
C ASN A 351 16.70 -4.36 -17.80
N ILE A 352 16.77 -3.74 -16.61
CA ILE A 352 17.77 -2.72 -16.30
C ILE A 352 19.02 -3.34 -15.65
N PRO A 353 20.22 -2.74 -15.85
CA PRO A 353 21.44 -3.28 -15.24
C PRO A 353 21.40 -3.20 -13.71
N LEU A 354 21.90 -4.23 -13.04
CA LEU A 354 21.86 -4.37 -11.57
C LEU A 354 23.17 -4.02 -10.87
N LYS A 355 24.22 -3.73 -11.65
CA LYS A 355 25.57 -3.40 -11.18
C LYS A 355 26.17 -2.30 -12.05
N ASN A 356 27.13 -1.55 -11.50
CA ASN A 356 27.92 -0.54 -12.21
C ASN A 356 27.10 0.58 -12.89
N VAL A 357 25.93 0.92 -12.34
CA VAL A 357 25.07 2.00 -12.86
C VAL A 357 25.43 3.31 -12.18
N LYS A 358 26.51 3.95 -12.64
CA LYS A 358 27.10 5.13 -11.97
C LYS A 358 26.08 6.23 -11.62
N PRO A 359 25.24 6.75 -12.55
CA PRO A 359 24.28 7.80 -12.21
C PRO A 359 23.29 7.40 -11.11
N LEU A 360 22.85 6.14 -11.11
CA LEU A 360 21.95 5.60 -10.09
C LEU A 360 22.68 5.52 -8.73
N THR A 361 23.89 4.97 -8.71
CA THR A 361 24.66 4.83 -7.46
C THR A 361 25.04 6.18 -6.87
N GLU A 362 25.34 7.18 -7.71
CA GLU A 362 25.60 8.56 -7.27
C GLU A 362 24.35 9.22 -6.70
N LEU A 363 23.18 9.01 -7.34
CA LEU A 363 21.90 9.47 -6.82
C LEU A 363 21.64 8.90 -5.42
N LEU A 364 21.78 7.58 -5.24
CA LEU A 364 21.58 6.93 -3.93
C LEU A 364 22.60 7.42 -2.89
N ALA A 365 23.88 7.50 -3.25
CA ALA A 365 24.95 7.98 -2.38
C ALA A 365 24.81 9.46 -2.00
N SER A 366 24.10 10.25 -2.80
CA SER A 366 23.80 11.66 -2.47
C SER A 366 22.61 11.83 -1.51
N GLY A 367 21.84 10.77 -1.26
CA GLY A 367 20.64 10.84 -0.41
C GLY A 367 19.41 11.50 -1.07
N LYS A 368 19.47 11.81 -2.38
CA LYS A 368 18.38 12.44 -3.15
C LYS A 368 17.26 11.46 -3.53
N THR A 369 16.80 10.68 -2.55
CA THR A 369 15.93 9.51 -2.76
C THR A 369 14.44 9.78 -2.49
N LEU A 370 13.99 11.04 -2.49
CA LEU A 370 12.56 11.35 -2.45
C LEU A 370 11.83 10.66 -3.62
N GLY A 371 10.70 10.01 -3.34
CA GLY A 371 9.92 9.25 -4.32
C GLY A 371 10.50 7.87 -4.67
N ILE A 372 11.70 7.52 -4.21
CA ILE A 372 12.29 6.18 -4.44
C ILE A 372 11.71 5.21 -3.42
N PHE A 373 11.06 4.15 -3.92
CA PHE A 373 10.31 3.21 -3.10
C PHE A 373 11.13 2.65 -1.93
N GLN A 374 10.54 2.67 -0.72
CA GLN A 374 11.15 2.28 0.57
C GLN A 374 12.37 3.08 1.04
N LEU A 375 12.91 3.98 0.22
CA LEU A 375 14.16 4.70 0.49
C LEU A 375 13.96 6.19 0.80
N GLU A 376 12.74 6.63 1.10
CA GLU A 376 12.40 8.06 1.17
C GLU A 376 12.58 8.70 2.54
N SER A 377 12.58 7.94 3.63
CA SER A 377 12.58 8.51 4.99
C SER A 377 13.91 9.23 5.29
N LEU A 378 13.87 10.28 6.11
CA LEU A 378 15.07 11.09 6.44
C LEU A 378 16.22 10.22 6.97
N GLY A 379 15.96 9.39 7.99
CA GLY A 379 17.02 8.55 8.53
C GLY A 379 17.49 7.45 7.57
N MET A 380 16.66 7.01 6.62
CA MET A 380 17.11 6.10 5.57
C MET A 380 18.06 6.81 4.59
N ARG A 381 17.78 8.06 4.24
CA ARG A 381 18.67 8.88 3.40
C ARG A 381 20.04 9.06 4.06
N ASP A 382 20.07 9.35 5.36
CA ASP A 382 21.32 9.49 6.11
C ASP A 382 22.15 8.21 6.09
N VAL A 383 21.50 7.05 6.15
CA VAL A 383 22.15 5.74 6.01
C VAL A 383 22.71 5.57 4.60
N LEU A 384 21.96 5.91 3.55
CA LEU A 384 22.42 5.78 2.16
C LEU A 384 23.64 6.66 1.86
N VAL A 385 23.66 7.89 2.39
CA VAL A 385 24.80 8.82 2.24
C VAL A 385 26.09 8.25 2.86
N GLN A 386 25.96 7.59 4.02
CA GLN A 386 27.10 6.94 4.69
C GLN A 386 27.50 5.63 4.01
N LEU A 387 26.52 4.84 3.56
CA LEU A 387 26.73 3.54 2.95
C LEU A 387 27.33 3.63 1.55
N LYS A 388 26.90 4.62 0.76
CA LYS A 388 27.23 4.78 -0.67
C LYS A 388 27.00 3.47 -1.46
N PRO A 389 25.74 3.02 -1.60
CA PRO A 389 25.43 1.74 -2.26
C PRO A 389 25.90 1.74 -3.72
N ASP A 390 26.57 0.67 -4.13
CA ASP A 390 27.15 0.49 -5.48
C ASP A 390 26.53 -0.69 -6.26
N LYS A 391 25.70 -1.49 -5.59
CA LYS A 391 25.02 -2.67 -6.14
C LYS A 391 23.66 -2.88 -5.47
N ILE A 392 22.78 -3.65 -6.11
CA ILE A 392 21.44 -3.92 -5.59
C ILE A 392 21.47 -4.66 -4.24
N GLU A 393 22.46 -5.53 -4.01
CA GLU A 393 22.60 -6.32 -2.78
C GLU A 393 22.72 -5.43 -1.53
N ASP A 394 23.28 -4.22 -1.66
CA ASP A 394 23.32 -3.25 -0.55
C ASP A 394 21.92 -2.71 -0.20
N ILE A 395 21.07 -2.52 -1.20
CA ILE A 395 19.68 -2.09 -0.98
C ILE A 395 18.90 -3.19 -0.28
N ILE A 396 19.09 -4.45 -0.70
CA ILE A 396 18.49 -5.63 -0.06
C ILE A 396 18.87 -5.68 1.42
N ALA A 397 20.16 -5.47 1.74
CA ALA A 397 20.65 -5.48 3.11
C ALA A 397 20.08 -4.34 3.95
N ILE A 398 20.06 -3.10 3.43
CA ILE A 398 19.56 -1.94 4.20
C ILE A 398 18.05 -2.00 4.43
N ILE A 399 17.25 -2.40 3.44
CA ILE A 399 15.80 -2.60 3.64
C ILE A 399 15.57 -3.63 4.75
N SER A 400 16.43 -4.65 4.83
CA SER A 400 16.36 -5.69 5.86
C SER A 400 16.80 -5.18 7.25
N LEU A 401 17.83 -4.34 7.32
CA LEU A 401 18.43 -3.83 8.55
C LEU A 401 17.72 -2.61 9.16
N TYR A 402 17.09 -1.76 8.34
CA TYR A 402 16.50 -0.49 8.78
C TYR A 402 15.15 -0.68 9.49
N ARG A 403 15.16 -1.44 10.59
CA ARG A 403 14.02 -1.74 11.47
C ARG A 403 14.47 -1.72 12.94
N PRO A 404 13.57 -1.40 13.90
CA PRO A 404 13.90 -1.43 15.32
C PRO A 404 14.49 -2.80 15.75
N GLY A 405 15.68 -2.80 16.34
CA GLY A 405 16.48 -4.00 16.63
C GLY A 405 17.71 -4.11 15.71
N PRO A 406 17.58 -4.58 14.46
CA PRO A 406 18.73 -4.75 13.57
C PRO A 406 19.41 -3.45 13.12
N MET A 407 18.78 -2.28 13.32
CA MET A 407 19.39 -0.97 13.00
C MET A 407 20.74 -0.74 13.70
N GLU A 408 20.97 -1.34 14.87
CA GLU A 408 22.25 -1.26 15.59
C GLU A 408 23.43 -1.84 14.80
N ASN A 409 23.15 -2.74 13.83
CA ASN A 409 24.19 -3.34 12.99
C ASN A 409 24.54 -2.49 11.75
N ILE A 410 23.78 -1.43 11.45
CA ILE A 410 24.03 -0.60 10.26
C ILE A 410 25.41 0.07 10.30
N PRO A 411 25.86 0.69 11.42
CA PRO A 411 27.20 1.27 11.49
C PRO A 411 28.31 0.24 11.25
N VAL A 412 28.16 -0.97 11.79
CA VAL A 412 29.11 -2.08 11.61
C VAL A 412 29.14 -2.52 10.14
N TYR A 413 27.97 -2.68 9.51
CA TYR A 413 27.85 -3.01 8.08
C TYR A 413 28.58 -1.96 7.21
N ILE A 414 28.35 -0.68 7.47
CA ILE A 414 28.97 0.44 6.75
C ILE A 414 30.50 0.44 6.94
N ASN A 415 30.99 0.28 8.17
CA ASN A 415 32.42 0.29 8.46
C ASN A 415 33.14 -0.87 7.78
N ARG A 416 32.56 -2.07 7.82
CA ARG A 416 33.13 -3.26 7.17
C ARG A 416 33.10 -3.14 5.64
N LYS A 417 32.02 -2.62 5.07
CA LYS A 417 31.94 -2.34 3.63
C LYS A 417 33.08 -1.41 3.18
N HIS A 418 33.35 -0.35 3.94
CA HIS A 418 34.40 0.61 3.62
C HIS A 418 35.81 0.18 4.09
N GLY A 419 35.98 -1.05 4.59
CA GLY A 419 37.26 -1.56 5.06
C GLY A 419 37.83 -0.88 6.31
N LYS A 420 37.00 -0.14 7.07
CA LYS A 420 37.40 0.54 8.31
C LYS A 420 37.42 -0.40 9.52
N GLU A 421 36.74 -1.53 9.41
CA GLU A 421 36.66 -2.59 10.41
C GLU A 421 36.87 -3.94 9.71
N SER A 422 37.64 -4.84 10.33
CA SER A 422 37.84 -6.19 9.80
C SER A 422 36.60 -7.06 10.01
N VAL A 423 36.30 -7.91 9.03
CA VAL A 423 35.24 -8.93 9.18
C VAL A 423 35.75 -10.04 10.09
N GLU A 424 35.06 -10.28 11.21
CA GLU A 424 35.37 -11.40 12.11
C GLU A 424 34.85 -12.72 11.52
N THR A 425 35.75 -13.70 11.40
CA THR A 425 35.42 -15.07 10.97
C THR A 425 35.09 -15.93 12.18
N PHE A 426 33.85 -16.42 12.27
CA PHE A 426 33.45 -17.41 13.27
C PHE A 426 33.97 -18.81 12.92
N HIS A 427 33.80 -19.20 11.66
CA HIS A 427 34.26 -20.48 11.12
C HIS A 427 34.43 -20.36 9.59
N PRO A 428 35.47 -20.96 8.97
CA PRO A 428 35.73 -20.83 7.54
C PRO A 428 34.54 -21.20 6.63
N LEU A 429 33.74 -22.20 7.02
CA LEU A 429 32.55 -22.62 6.26
C LEU A 429 31.43 -21.57 6.23
N MET A 430 31.44 -20.59 7.14
CA MET A 430 30.46 -19.51 7.21
C MET A 430 30.86 -18.30 6.37
N ASP A 431 32.16 -18.14 6.06
CA ASP A 431 32.68 -16.93 5.40
C ASP A 431 32.02 -16.71 4.04
N ASP A 432 31.88 -17.76 3.22
CA ASP A 432 31.21 -17.66 1.92
C ASP A 432 29.72 -17.27 2.03
N ILE A 433 29.04 -17.73 3.08
CA ILE A 433 27.60 -17.46 3.32
C ILE A 433 27.40 -16.00 3.75
N LEU A 434 28.31 -15.49 4.58
CA LEU A 434 28.22 -14.15 5.17
C LEU A 434 29.01 -13.10 4.40
N LYS A 435 29.71 -13.48 3.33
CA LYS A 435 30.53 -12.59 2.49
C LYS A 435 29.73 -11.41 1.95
N GLU A 436 28.52 -11.68 1.46
CA GLU A 436 27.63 -10.65 0.91
C GLU A 436 27.23 -9.60 1.97
N THR A 437 27.18 -10.00 3.24
CA THR A 437 26.72 -9.18 4.35
C THR A 437 27.83 -8.80 5.33
N PHE A 438 29.09 -8.89 4.89
CA PHE A 438 30.28 -8.52 5.65
C PHE A 438 30.34 -9.18 7.04
N GLY A 439 30.02 -10.48 7.12
CA GLY A 439 30.06 -11.26 8.37
C GLY A 439 28.85 -11.05 9.30
N ILE A 440 27.87 -10.24 8.90
CA ILE A 440 26.66 -9.97 9.71
C ILE A 440 25.54 -10.90 9.25
N MET A 441 24.89 -11.60 10.17
CA MET A 441 23.69 -12.39 9.86
C MET A 441 22.48 -11.46 9.70
N ILE A 442 21.97 -11.35 8.48
CA ILE A 442 20.83 -10.46 8.15
C ILE A 442 19.63 -11.30 7.72
N TYR A 443 19.86 -12.35 6.93
CA TYR A 443 18.81 -13.09 6.25
C TYR A 443 18.48 -14.41 6.94
N GLN A 444 17.21 -14.81 6.84
CA GLN A 444 16.74 -16.13 7.27
C GLN A 444 17.39 -17.25 6.45
N GLU A 445 17.61 -16.99 5.17
CA GLU A 445 18.28 -17.86 4.22
C GLU A 445 19.73 -18.15 4.66
N GLN A 446 20.43 -17.17 5.22
CA GLN A 446 21.79 -17.38 5.75
C GLN A 446 21.79 -18.36 6.94
N VAL A 447 20.81 -18.23 7.85
CA VAL A 447 20.64 -19.18 8.97
C VAL A 447 20.40 -20.60 8.43
N MET A 448 19.58 -20.73 7.38
CA MET A 448 19.32 -22.02 6.75
C MET A 448 20.58 -22.62 6.11
N GLN A 449 21.38 -21.81 5.40
CA GLN A 449 22.65 -22.25 4.81
C GLN A 449 23.68 -22.65 5.86
N ILE A 450 23.76 -21.91 6.98
CA ILE A 450 24.67 -22.23 8.07
C ILE A 450 24.30 -23.59 8.67
N ALA A 451 23.02 -23.83 8.95
CA ALA A 451 22.55 -25.12 9.46
C ALA A 451 22.85 -26.28 8.49
N GLN A 452 22.63 -26.07 7.19
CA GLN A 452 22.96 -27.06 6.17
C GLN A 452 24.46 -27.35 6.10
N LYS A 453 25.30 -26.32 5.95
CA LYS A 453 26.75 -26.50 5.75
C LYS A 453 27.45 -27.01 7.01
N LEU A 454 27.08 -26.50 8.19
CA LEU A 454 27.78 -26.84 9.44
C LEU A 454 27.24 -28.12 10.07
N ALA A 455 25.92 -28.33 10.09
CA ALA A 455 25.30 -29.42 10.83
C ALA A 455 24.59 -30.48 9.96
N GLY A 456 24.72 -30.41 8.63
CA GLY A 456 24.18 -31.43 7.72
C GLY A 456 22.65 -31.43 7.57
N TYR A 457 21.98 -30.33 7.92
CA TYR A 457 20.53 -30.20 7.75
C TYR A 457 20.13 -30.26 6.27
N THR A 458 19.00 -30.89 5.95
CA THR A 458 18.31 -30.60 4.68
C THR A 458 17.78 -29.16 4.71
N LEU A 459 17.55 -28.55 3.54
CA LEU A 459 16.97 -27.19 3.50
C LEU A 459 15.55 -27.15 4.10
N GLY A 460 14.80 -28.25 4.01
CA GLY A 460 13.49 -28.40 4.68
C GLY A 460 13.61 -28.37 6.21
N GLN A 461 14.57 -29.11 6.78
CA GLN A 461 14.87 -29.11 8.21
C GLN A 461 15.37 -27.74 8.67
N ALA A 462 16.17 -27.08 7.84
CA ALA A 462 16.71 -25.76 8.14
C ALA A 462 15.60 -24.68 8.23
N ASP A 463 14.53 -24.76 7.43
CA ASP A 463 13.36 -23.89 7.62
C ASP A 463 12.60 -24.20 8.92
N LEU A 464 12.52 -25.48 9.34
CA LEU A 464 11.94 -25.84 10.64
C LEU A 464 12.74 -25.23 11.80
N LEU A 465 14.07 -25.31 11.76
CA LEU A 465 14.96 -24.65 12.72
C LEU A 465 14.70 -23.14 12.80
N ARG A 466 14.68 -22.46 11.64
CA ARG A 466 14.41 -21.03 11.54
C ARG A 466 13.04 -20.66 12.14
N ARG A 467 12.01 -21.49 11.94
CA ARG A 467 10.68 -21.30 12.55
C ARG A 467 10.72 -21.40 14.07
N ALA A 468 11.38 -22.42 14.60
CA ALA A 468 11.53 -22.62 16.04
C ALA A 468 12.21 -21.42 16.70
N MET A 469 13.29 -20.91 16.07
CA MET A 469 14.00 -19.71 16.51
C MET A 469 13.12 -18.46 16.47
N GLY A 470 12.37 -18.25 15.38
CA GLY A 470 11.51 -17.07 15.23
C GLY A 470 10.35 -17.03 16.24
N LYS A 471 9.77 -18.18 16.58
CA LYS A 471 8.67 -18.29 17.56
C LYS A 471 9.14 -18.40 19.01
N LYS A 472 10.44 -18.57 19.26
CA LYS A 472 11.03 -18.77 20.59
C LYS A 472 10.35 -19.89 21.39
N MET A 473 10.07 -21.02 20.75
CA MET A 473 9.43 -22.16 21.40
C MET A 473 10.47 -22.93 22.24
N PRO A 474 10.40 -22.91 23.59
CA PRO A 474 11.51 -23.36 24.42
C PRO A 474 11.90 -24.82 24.18
N LYS A 475 10.89 -25.70 24.10
CA LYS A 475 11.07 -27.14 23.89
C LYS A 475 11.68 -27.46 22.53
N GLU A 476 11.12 -26.90 21.45
CA GLU A 476 11.65 -27.12 20.10
C GLU A 476 13.07 -26.56 19.94
N MET A 477 13.38 -25.43 20.58
CA MET A 477 14.71 -24.83 20.53
C MET A 477 15.79 -25.73 21.15
N GLU A 478 15.46 -26.44 22.24
CA GLU A 478 16.38 -27.37 22.89
C GLU A 478 16.64 -28.60 22.02
N GLU A 479 15.59 -29.19 21.44
CA GLU A 479 15.69 -30.32 20.50
C GLU A 479 16.55 -29.94 19.27
N GLN A 480 16.32 -28.76 18.71
CA GLN A 480 17.09 -28.26 17.58
C GLN A 480 18.55 -27.95 17.93
N LYS A 481 18.81 -27.47 19.16
CA LYS A 481 20.17 -27.21 19.64
C LYS A 481 20.97 -28.50 19.73
N SER A 482 20.44 -29.53 20.40
CA SER A 482 21.10 -30.84 20.50
C SER A 482 21.41 -31.41 19.13
N ARG A 483 20.43 -31.38 18.22
CA ARG A 483 20.61 -31.84 16.84
C ARG A 483 21.70 -31.07 16.09
N PHE A 484 21.74 -29.74 16.25
CA PHE A 484 22.76 -28.92 15.61
C PHE A 484 24.16 -29.25 16.12
N LEU A 485 24.34 -29.44 17.44
CA LEU A 485 25.62 -29.80 18.04
C LEU A 485 26.11 -31.17 17.56
N GLU A 486 25.23 -32.18 17.57
CA GLU A 486 25.52 -33.52 17.08
C GLU A 486 25.91 -33.50 15.60
N GLY A 487 25.14 -32.79 14.76
CA GLY A 487 25.42 -32.65 13.34
C GLY A 487 26.73 -31.89 13.06
N ALA A 488 27.01 -30.83 13.82
CA ALA A 488 28.23 -30.02 13.67
C ALA A 488 29.49 -30.82 14.01
N LEU A 489 29.41 -31.67 15.03
CA LEU A 489 30.47 -32.60 15.39
C LEU A 489 30.62 -33.69 14.31
N ALA A 490 29.53 -34.32 13.90
CA ALA A 490 29.55 -35.47 13.00
C ALA A 490 30.01 -35.12 11.57
N HIS A 491 29.57 -33.98 11.02
CA HIS A 491 29.83 -33.62 9.63
C HIS A 491 31.11 -32.81 9.43
N ASN A 492 31.46 -31.93 10.38
CA ASN A 492 32.56 -30.98 10.23
C ASN A 492 33.54 -30.96 11.39
N SER A 493 33.41 -31.88 12.36
CA SER A 493 34.30 -31.96 13.54
C SER A 493 34.38 -30.63 14.32
N ILE A 494 33.30 -29.84 14.32
CA ILE A 494 33.22 -28.59 15.06
C ILE A 494 33.01 -28.93 16.54
N ASN A 495 33.87 -28.40 17.42
CA ASN A 495 33.75 -28.66 18.85
C ASN A 495 32.46 -28.06 19.43
N GLU A 496 31.97 -28.67 20.50
CA GLU A 496 30.69 -28.32 21.12
C GLU A 496 30.62 -26.87 21.58
N HIS A 497 31.74 -26.31 22.07
CA HIS A 497 31.80 -24.92 22.53
C HIS A 497 31.55 -23.94 21.37
N LEU A 498 32.25 -24.11 20.25
CA LEU A 498 32.10 -23.28 19.06
C LEU A 498 30.72 -23.47 18.42
N ALA A 499 30.25 -24.71 18.31
CA ALA A 499 28.92 -25.01 17.79
C ALA A 499 27.81 -24.38 18.65
N THR A 500 27.96 -24.38 19.97
CA THR A 500 27.05 -23.71 20.91
C THR A 500 27.05 -22.19 20.69
N LEU A 501 28.24 -21.59 20.58
CA LEU A 501 28.38 -20.15 20.33
C LEU A 501 27.71 -19.74 19.02
N ILE A 502 27.92 -20.51 17.95
CA ILE A 502 27.29 -20.28 16.64
C ILE A 502 25.76 -20.42 16.74
N PHE A 503 25.26 -21.45 17.44
CA PHE A 503 23.82 -21.67 17.60
C PHE A 503 23.15 -20.53 18.38
N ASP A 504 23.74 -20.12 19.51
CA ASP A 504 23.19 -19.05 20.34
C ASP A 504 23.20 -17.71 19.59
N GLN A 505 24.23 -17.48 18.76
CA GLN A 505 24.29 -16.34 17.87
C GLN A 505 23.19 -16.40 16.80
N MET A 506 23.01 -17.53 16.12
CA MET A 506 21.90 -17.73 15.17
C MET A 506 20.54 -17.47 15.83
N ALA A 507 20.30 -17.97 17.05
CA ALA A 507 19.05 -17.77 17.77
C ALA A 507 18.81 -16.28 18.12
N LYS A 508 19.86 -15.54 18.50
CA LYS A 508 19.80 -14.09 18.75
C LYS A 508 19.42 -13.33 17.47
N PHE A 509 20.00 -13.69 16.33
CA PHE A 509 19.74 -13.02 15.05
C PHE A 509 18.42 -13.45 14.41
N ALA A 510 17.99 -14.70 14.56
CA ALA A 510 16.76 -15.22 13.97
C ALA A 510 15.50 -14.49 14.46
N GLY A 511 15.53 -13.87 15.64
CA GLY A 511 14.47 -12.97 16.11
C GLY A 511 14.30 -11.71 15.25
N TYR A 512 15.33 -11.30 14.52
CA TYR A 512 15.33 -10.11 13.64
C TYR A 512 15.60 -10.44 12.16
N GLY A 513 15.99 -11.69 11.86
CA GLY A 513 16.34 -12.16 10.52
C GLY A 513 15.22 -11.92 9.52
N PHE A 514 15.59 -11.39 8.36
CA PHE A 514 14.64 -11.00 7.32
C PHE A 514 14.55 -12.04 6.20
N ASN A 515 13.41 -12.09 5.50
CA ASN A 515 13.29 -12.92 4.31
C ASN A 515 13.97 -12.23 3.13
N LYS A 516 15.06 -12.83 2.63
CA LYS A 516 15.81 -12.31 1.49
C LYS A 516 14.95 -12.27 0.23
N SER A 517 14.07 -13.25 0.01
CA SER A 517 13.18 -13.29 -1.17
C SER A 517 12.30 -12.04 -1.27
N HIS A 518 11.63 -11.67 -0.17
CA HIS A 518 10.82 -10.46 -0.09
C HIS A 518 11.67 -9.19 -0.21
N ALA A 519 12.82 -9.12 0.48
CA ALA A 519 13.72 -7.98 0.36
C ALA A 519 14.24 -7.78 -1.07
N ALA A 520 14.65 -8.85 -1.74
CA ALA A 520 15.18 -8.80 -3.10
C ALA A 520 14.15 -8.29 -4.09
N ALA A 521 12.91 -8.80 -4.01
CA ALA A 521 11.84 -8.36 -4.89
C ALA A 521 11.49 -6.88 -4.68
N TYR A 522 11.43 -6.41 -3.43
CA TYR A 522 11.09 -5.02 -3.15
C TYR A 522 12.27 -4.07 -3.45
N ALA A 523 13.50 -4.50 -3.17
CA ALA A 523 14.71 -3.78 -3.57
C ALA A 523 14.82 -3.61 -5.09
N TYR A 524 14.30 -4.56 -5.87
CA TYR A 524 14.24 -4.43 -7.32
C TYR A 524 13.32 -3.29 -7.76
N ILE A 525 12.16 -3.09 -7.10
CA ILE A 525 11.29 -1.93 -7.34
C ILE A 525 12.02 -0.63 -6.93
N SER A 526 12.72 -0.63 -5.78
CA SER A 526 13.56 0.50 -5.36
C SER A 526 14.64 0.81 -6.41
N TRP A 527 15.27 -0.20 -6.98
CA TRP A 527 16.27 -0.06 -8.04
C TRP A 527 15.66 0.52 -9.32
N GLN A 528 14.48 0.06 -9.74
CA GLN A 528 13.75 0.59 -10.89
C GLN A 528 13.38 2.06 -10.71
N THR A 529 12.85 2.44 -9.54
CA THR A 529 12.51 3.85 -9.25
C THR A 529 13.75 4.73 -9.17
N ALA A 530 14.85 4.25 -8.58
CA ALA A 530 16.13 4.95 -8.57
C ALA A 530 16.71 5.12 -9.98
N TYR A 531 16.61 4.10 -10.83
CA TYR A 531 17.01 4.15 -12.23
C TYR A 531 16.22 5.23 -12.99
N LEU A 532 14.88 5.20 -12.90
CA LEU A 532 14.04 6.20 -13.55
C LEU A 532 14.38 7.61 -13.08
N LYS A 533 14.56 7.82 -11.77
CA LYS A 533 14.93 9.14 -11.24
C LYS A 533 16.32 9.59 -11.67
N ALA A 534 17.29 8.68 -11.77
CA ALA A 534 18.66 9.03 -12.14
C ALA A 534 18.80 9.41 -13.62
N PHE A 535 18.09 8.74 -14.52
CA PHE A 535 18.19 8.94 -15.97
C PHE A 535 17.09 9.83 -16.55
N TYR A 536 15.90 9.81 -15.96
CA TYR A 536 14.69 10.48 -16.44
C TYR A 536 13.97 11.22 -15.29
N PRO A 537 14.64 12.16 -14.60
CA PRO A 537 14.12 12.80 -13.40
C PRO A 537 12.84 13.58 -13.65
N ALA A 538 12.69 14.26 -14.80
CA ALA A 538 11.51 15.06 -15.11
C ALA A 538 10.26 14.18 -15.26
N GLU A 539 10.37 13.08 -16.01
CA GLU A 539 9.29 12.12 -16.22
C GLU A 539 8.91 11.40 -14.92
N PHE A 540 9.90 10.98 -14.14
CA PHE A 540 9.67 10.31 -12.86
C PHE A 540 9.00 11.22 -11.82
N ILE A 541 9.49 12.45 -11.68
CA ILE A 541 8.95 13.42 -10.72
C ILE A 541 7.54 13.87 -11.15
N ALA A 542 7.30 14.13 -12.44
CA ALA A 542 5.98 14.49 -12.94
C ALA A 542 4.93 13.39 -12.67
N GLU A 543 5.29 12.12 -12.84
CA GLU A 543 4.38 11.01 -12.58
C GLU A 543 4.18 10.76 -11.07
N SER A 544 5.21 11.01 -10.26
CA SER A 544 5.08 11.05 -8.80
C SER A 544 4.11 12.14 -8.34
N MET A 545 4.20 13.35 -8.92
CA MET A 545 3.27 14.46 -8.68
C MET A 545 1.85 14.13 -9.16
N THR A 546 1.73 13.52 -10.34
CA THR A 546 0.43 13.12 -10.89
C THR A 546 -0.27 12.13 -9.96
N TYR A 547 0.46 11.16 -9.42
CA TYR A 547 -0.14 10.23 -8.48
C TYR A 547 -0.59 10.92 -7.18
N ASP A 548 0.27 11.75 -6.58
CA ASP A 548 -0.05 12.45 -5.32
C ASP A 548 -0.79 13.78 -5.54
N MET A 549 -1.46 13.97 -6.69
CA MET A 549 -2.07 15.26 -7.08
C MET A 549 -3.06 15.82 -6.06
N SER A 550 -3.69 14.96 -5.25
CA SER A 550 -4.63 15.35 -4.20
C SER A 550 -3.94 15.79 -2.89
N ASP A 551 -2.65 15.50 -2.72
CA ASP A 551 -1.88 15.76 -1.50
C ASP A 551 -0.94 16.96 -1.71
N VAL A 552 -1.46 18.15 -1.40
CA VAL A 552 -0.76 19.43 -1.59
C VAL A 552 0.58 19.48 -0.85
N ASP A 553 0.68 18.85 0.32
CA ASP A 553 1.90 18.86 1.12
C ASP A 553 2.99 18.05 0.42
N LYS A 554 2.64 16.90 -0.17
CA LYS A 554 3.58 16.10 -0.97
C LYS A 554 3.98 16.79 -2.27
N ILE A 555 3.04 17.44 -2.95
CA ILE A 555 3.35 18.20 -4.17
C ILE A 555 4.38 19.29 -3.88
N ALA A 556 4.23 20.03 -2.77
CA ALA A 556 5.20 21.04 -2.37
C ALA A 556 6.61 20.44 -2.17
N ILE A 557 6.71 19.28 -1.52
CA ILE A 557 7.98 18.57 -1.31
C ILE A 557 8.58 18.12 -2.65
N LEU A 558 7.77 17.60 -3.58
CA LEU A 558 8.21 17.19 -4.91
C LEU A 558 8.64 18.37 -5.80
N ILE A 559 8.07 19.56 -5.62
CA ILE A 559 8.51 20.78 -6.32
C ILE A 559 9.91 21.18 -5.87
N GLU A 560 10.21 21.11 -4.57
CA GLU A 560 11.56 21.38 -4.07
C GLU A 560 12.56 20.33 -4.57
N ASP A 561 12.18 19.05 -4.59
CA ASP A 561 13.01 17.98 -5.17
C ASP A 561 13.28 18.21 -6.67
N ALA A 562 12.29 18.64 -7.45
CA ALA A 562 12.48 18.99 -8.86
C ALA A 562 13.56 20.06 -9.07
N LYS A 563 13.63 21.07 -8.18
CA LYS A 563 14.68 22.10 -8.24
C LYS A 563 16.08 21.53 -8.05
N GLU A 564 16.25 20.48 -7.24
CA GLU A 564 17.54 19.83 -7.05
C GLU A 564 18.09 19.15 -8.32
N PHE A 565 17.22 18.92 -9.30
CA PHE A 565 17.54 18.39 -10.63
C PHE A 565 17.52 19.47 -11.71
N ASN A 566 17.49 20.76 -11.33
CA ASN A 566 17.34 21.90 -12.23
C ASN A 566 16.07 21.86 -13.10
N ILE A 567 14.99 21.28 -12.57
CA ILE A 567 13.70 21.18 -13.25
C ILE A 567 12.81 22.31 -12.78
N LYS A 568 12.35 23.14 -13.73
CA LYS A 568 11.45 24.26 -13.43
C LYS A 568 9.99 23.78 -13.52
N VAL A 569 9.27 23.84 -12.40
CA VAL A 569 7.83 23.55 -12.38
C VAL A 569 7.06 24.82 -12.72
N LEU A 570 6.38 24.82 -13.87
CA LEU A 570 5.60 25.95 -14.36
C LEU A 570 4.17 25.89 -13.84
N PRO A 571 3.52 27.06 -13.61
CA PRO A 571 2.11 27.11 -13.23
C PRO A 571 1.23 26.46 -14.31
N PRO A 572 0.01 26.03 -13.94
CA PRO A 572 -0.92 25.48 -14.90
C PRO A 572 -1.26 26.52 -15.97
N ASP A 573 -1.62 26.08 -17.17
CA ASP A 573 -1.99 26.94 -18.30
C ASP A 573 -3.08 26.24 -19.12
N ILE A 574 -4.19 26.93 -19.36
CA ILE A 574 -5.35 26.38 -20.07
C ILE A 574 -5.01 25.97 -21.51
N ASN A 575 -4.05 26.64 -22.15
CA ASN A 575 -3.60 26.34 -23.51
C ASN A 575 -2.73 25.08 -23.60
N TYR A 576 -2.30 24.54 -22.46
CA TYR A 576 -1.55 23.31 -22.34
C TYR A 576 -2.21 22.40 -21.29
N ALA A 577 -3.54 22.45 -21.20
CA ALA A 577 -4.30 21.75 -20.17
C ALA A 577 -4.08 20.24 -20.24
N ASP A 578 -3.75 19.63 -19.11
CA ASP A 578 -3.72 18.19 -18.96
C ASP A 578 -4.22 17.76 -17.57
N SER A 579 -4.74 16.53 -17.51
CA SER A 579 -5.21 15.89 -16.29
C SER A 579 -4.06 15.41 -15.39
N THR A 580 -2.84 15.48 -15.91
CA THR A 580 -1.60 15.02 -15.27
C THR A 580 -0.55 16.14 -15.30
N PHE A 581 0.52 15.97 -14.53
CA PHE A 581 1.69 16.85 -14.63
C PHE A 581 2.50 16.43 -15.86
N VAL A 582 2.83 17.38 -16.73
CA VAL A 582 3.42 17.10 -18.04
C VAL A 582 4.89 17.49 -18.07
N PRO A 583 5.82 16.54 -18.18
CA PRO A 583 7.23 16.84 -18.39
C PRO A 583 7.49 17.24 -19.84
N PHE A 584 8.36 18.23 -20.07
CA PHE A 584 8.80 18.60 -21.42
C PHE A 584 10.19 19.27 -21.39
N LYS A 585 10.83 19.34 -22.56
CA LYS A 585 12.09 20.05 -22.78
C LYS A 585 11.84 21.31 -23.59
N ASN A 586 12.47 22.43 -23.23
CA ASN A 586 12.46 23.61 -24.09
C ASN A 586 13.46 23.45 -25.24
N ASN A 587 13.50 24.43 -26.16
CA ASN A 587 14.42 24.42 -27.30
C ASN A 587 15.91 24.47 -26.91
N GLU A 588 16.22 24.87 -25.67
CA GLU A 588 17.57 24.95 -25.11
C GLU A 588 17.96 23.68 -24.33
N GLY A 589 17.06 22.69 -24.27
CA GLY A 589 17.28 21.42 -23.57
C GLY A 589 17.02 21.46 -22.06
N GLU A 590 16.56 22.59 -21.51
CA GLU A 590 16.18 22.70 -20.10
C GLU A 590 14.90 21.88 -19.82
N LEU A 591 14.86 21.24 -18.64
CA LEU A 591 13.76 20.39 -18.21
C LEU A 591 12.68 21.20 -17.48
N TYR A 592 11.43 20.96 -17.87
CA TYR A 592 10.27 21.59 -17.25
C TYR A 592 9.19 20.57 -16.91
N ILE A 593 8.38 20.90 -15.91
CA ILE A 593 7.13 20.20 -15.61
C ILE A 593 6.01 21.23 -15.61
N ARG A 594 4.95 20.99 -16.39
CA ARG A 594 3.73 21.80 -16.35
C ARG A 594 2.79 21.26 -15.27
N TYR A 595 2.32 22.15 -14.40
CA TYR A 595 1.35 21.80 -13.36
C TYR A 595 0.02 21.33 -13.99
N SER A 596 -0.56 20.28 -13.41
CA SER A 596 -1.84 19.74 -13.89
C SER A 596 -3.00 20.69 -13.62
N ILE A 597 -3.91 20.88 -14.58
CA ILE A 597 -5.15 21.63 -14.33
C ILE A 597 -6.03 20.87 -13.34
N LEU A 598 -6.07 19.53 -13.43
CA LEU A 598 -6.88 18.69 -12.54
C LEU A 598 -6.42 18.76 -11.07
N ALA A 599 -5.12 18.99 -10.83
CA ALA A 599 -4.59 19.17 -9.49
C ALA A 599 -5.07 20.47 -8.82
N VAL A 600 -5.62 21.43 -9.58
CA VAL A 600 -6.23 22.64 -9.03
C VAL A 600 -7.60 22.27 -8.43
N LYS A 601 -7.70 22.24 -7.10
CA LYS A 601 -8.96 21.89 -6.42
C LYS A 601 -10.11 22.81 -6.85
N GLY A 602 -11.23 22.19 -7.19
CA GLY A 602 -12.40 22.86 -7.75
C GLY A 602 -12.54 22.62 -9.25
N THR A 603 -11.48 22.18 -9.93
CA THR A 603 -11.56 21.71 -11.33
C THR A 603 -12.09 20.28 -11.42
N SER A 604 -12.43 19.85 -12.64
CA SER A 604 -12.92 18.50 -12.92
C SER A 604 -12.22 17.90 -14.13
N LYS A 605 -12.12 16.56 -14.17
CA LYS A 605 -11.54 15.85 -15.32
C LYS A 605 -12.31 16.16 -16.62
N ASN A 606 -13.64 16.25 -16.54
CA ASN A 606 -14.48 16.55 -17.70
C ASN A 606 -14.18 17.93 -18.32
N LEU A 607 -13.91 18.95 -17.49
CA LEU A 607 -13.47 20.26 -17.97
C LEU A 607 -12.14 20.16 -18.72
N VAL A 608 -11.16 19.43 -18.17
CA VAL A 608 -9.84 19.28 -18.79
C VAL A 608 -9.93 18.57 -20.14
N GLU A 609 -10.67 17.46 -20.22
CA GLU A 609 -10.85 16.74 -21.48
C GLU A 609 -11.57 17.59 -22.52
N LYS A 610 -12.62 18.34 -22.13
CA LYS A 610 -13.32 19.25 -23.06
C LYS A 610 -12.40 20.35 -23.56
N VAL A 611 -11.58 20.94 -22.70
CA VAL A 611 -10.58 21.96 -23.07
C VAL A 611 -9.55 21.38 -24.05
N LYS A 612 -9.05 20.17 -23.80
CA LYS A 612 -8.11 19.50 -24.71
C LYS A 612 -8.72 19.22 -26.08
N GLN A 613 -9.94 18.70 -26.11
CA GLN A 613 -10.68 18.47 -27.35
C GLN A 613 -10.88 19.78 -28.12
N GLU A 614 -11.30 20.84 -27.43
CA GLU A 614 -11.53 22.15 -28.03
C GLU A 614 -10.26 22.75 -28.64
N ILE A 615 -9.10 22.58 -27.99
CA ILE A 615 -7.80 23.01 -28.53
C ILE A 615 -7.39 22.17 -29.74
N ALA A 616 -7.65 20.86 -29.73
CA ALA A 616 -7.35 19.98 -30.84
C ALA A 616 -8.17 20.34 -32.09
N ASP A 617 -9.44 20.68 -31.91
CA ASP A 617 -10.37 20.98 -33.01
C ASP A 617 -10.19 22.42 -33.54
N ASN A 618 -10.03 23.40 -32.65
CA ASN A 618 -10.12 24.83 -33.00
C ASN A 618 -8.86 25.65 -32.64
N GLY A 619 -7.78 25.00 -32.17
CA GLY A 619 -6.51 25.66 -31.82
C GLY A 619 -6.50 26.32 -30.43
N LYS A 620 -5.37 26.94 -30.06
CA LYS A 620 -5.20 27.57 -28.73
C LYS A 620 -6.16 28.74 -28.52
N PHE A 621 -6.55 28.98 -27.28
CA PHE A 621 -7.31 30.15 -26.89
C PHE A 621 -6.44 31.41 -26.97
N THR A 622 -7.01 32.47 -27.50
CA THR A 622 -6.33 33.76 -27.73
C THR A 622 -6.66 34.82 -26.69
N SER A 623 -7.82 34.71 -26.04
CA SER A 623 -8.30 35.65 -25.02
C SER A 623 -9.28 34.98 -24.06
N ILE A 624 -9.58 35.65 -22.94
CA ILE A 624 -10.63 35.21 -22.01
C ILE A 624 -11.99 35.13 -22.70
N GLU A 625 -12.29 36.07 -23.60
CA GLU A 625 -13.52 36.06 -24.38
C GLU A 625 -13.62 34.82 -25.27
N ASP A 626 -12.55 34.48 -25.98
CA ASP A 626 -12.44 33.29 -26.84
C ASP A 626 -12.64 32.00 -26.04
N PHE A 627 -12.01 31.90 -24.86
CA PHE A 627 -12.21 30.78 -23.95
C PHE A 627 -13.67 30.63 -23.49
N LEU A 628 -14.31 31.74 -23.10
CA LEU A 628 -15.71 31.73 -22.66
C LEU A 628 -16.72 31.55 -23.80
N LYS A 629 -16.35 31.79 -25.06
CA LYS A 629 -17.19 31.49 -26.22
C LYS A 629 -17.14 30.02 -26.63
N ARG A 630 -16.02 29.35 -26.36
CA ARG A 630 -15.76 27.99 -26.84
C ARG A 630 -16.06 26.90 -25.81
N ILE A 631 -15.98 27.21 -24.52
CA ILE A 631 -16.27 26.24 -23.45
C ILE A 631 -17.69 26.42 -22.92
N PRO A 632 -18.56 25.39 -23.05
CA PRO A 632 -19.95 25.49 -22.60
C PRO A 632 -20.10 25.74 -21.10
N ASN A 633 -21.17 26.47 -20.74
CA ASN A 633 -21.48 26.84 -19.35
C ASN A 633 -21.69 25.65 -18.40
N THR A 634 -21.97 24.45 -18.93
CA THR A 634 -22.07 23.21 -18.16
C THR A 634 -20.74 22.78 -17.53
N TYR A 635 -19.60 23.24 -18.08
CA TYR A 635 -18.26 22.88 -17.62
C TYR A 635 -17.60 23.96 -16.75
N ILE A 636 -18.17 25.18 -16.72
CA ILE A 636 -17.61 26.33 -15.99
C ILE A 636 -18.66 26.92 -15.07
N ASN A 637 -18.53 26.66 -13.77
CA ASN A 637 -19.24 27.38 -12.73
C ASN A 637 -18.35 28.41 -12.03
N LYS A 638 -18.95 29.25 -11.17
CA LYS A 638 -18.22 30.27 -10.40
C LYS A 638 -17.00 29.72 -9.66
N LYS A 639 -17.13 28.60 -8.95
CA LYS A 639 -16.00 28.01 -8.20
C LYS A 639 -14.88 27.54 -9.11
N GLN A 640 -15.20 26.97 -10.27
CA GLN A 640 -14.23 26.52 -11.26
C GLN A 640 -13.49 27.70 -11.88
N LEU A 641 -14.22 28.74 -12.32
CA LEU A 641 -13.62 29.93 -12.91
C LEU A 641 -12.73 30.66 -11.89
N GLU A 642 -13.18 30.80 -10.63
CA GLU A 642 -12.34 31.35 -9.56
C GLU A 642 -11.05 30.54 -9.37
N ALA A 643 -11.15 29.22 -9.38
CA ALA A 643 -10.01 28.33 -9.18
C ALA A 643 -8.99 28.48 -10.32
N LEU A 644 -9.44 28.52 -11.59
CA LEU A 644 -8.59 28.71 -12.77
C LEU A 644 -7.89 30.08 -12.78
N ILE A 645 -8.59 31.15 -12.36
CA ILE A 645 -7.97 32.48 -12.26
C ILE A 645 -6.94 32.48 -11.13
N LYS A 646 -7.30 31.98 -9.94
CA LYS A 646 -6.44 31.97 -8.74
C LYS A 646 -5.17 31.14 -8.94
N SER A 647 -5.26 30.01 -9.64
CA SER A 647 -4.11 29.13 -9.94
C SER A 647 -3.16 29.71 -10.98
N GLY A 648 -3.59 30.70 -11.77
CA GLY A 648 -2.84 31.21 -12.92
C GLY A 648 -3.07 30.46 -14.22
N SER A 649 -4.04 29.55 -14.26
CA SER A 649 -4.38 28.79 -15.46
C SER A 649 -4.77 29.66 -16.65
N LEU A 650 -5.21 30.91 -16.40
CA LEU A 650 -5.63 31.86 -17.43
C LEU A 650 -4.65 33.01 -17.65
N ASP A 651 -3.46 32.98 -17.03
CA ASP A 651 -2.47 34.07 -17.13
C ASP A 651 -1.93 34.28 -18.55
N SER A 652 -1.97 33.23 -19.39
CA SER A 652 -1.62 33.31 -20.81
C SER A 652 -2.65 34.09 -21.64
N LEU A 653 -3.87 34.26 -21.13
CA LEU A 653 -4.97 34.97 -21.78
C LEU A 653 -5.16 36.40 -21.22
N ASP A 654 -5.10 36.56 -19.89
CA ASP A 654 -5.05 37.85 -19.21
C ASP A 654 -4.32 37.66 -17.86
N SER A 655 -3.18 38.34 -17.69
CA SER A 655 -2.32 38.21 -16.51
C SER A 655 -2.84 38.97 -15.27
N ASN A 656 -3.87 39.80 -15.45
CA ASN A 656 -4.49 40.59 -14.39
C ASN A 656 -5.58 39.79 -13.67
N ARG A 657 -5.14 38.89 -12.77
CA ARG A 657 -6.04 38.03 -11.98
C ARG A 657 -7.02 38.84 -11.12
N GLY A 658 -6.61 40.01 -10.62
CA GLY A 658 -7.48 40.90 -9.82
C GLY A 658 -8.67 41.44 -10.61
N LYS A 659 -8.42 41.87 -11.86
CA LYS A 659 -9.45 42.29 -12.82
C LYS A 659 -10.46 41.18 -13.11
N LEU A 660 -9.99 39.97 -13.34
CA LEU A 660 -10.85 38.82 -13.64
C LEU A 660 -11.70 38.39 -12.42
N LEU A 661 -11.12 38.33 -11.22
CA LEU A 661 -11.84 37.91 -10.01
C LEU A 661 -12.92 38.92 -9.58
N LYS A 662 -12.63 40.22 -9.66
CA LYS A 662 -13.60 41.29 -9.31
C LYS A 662 -14.79 41.33 -10.28
N GLN A 663 -14.63 40.83 -11.50
CA GLN A 663 -15.64 40.84 -12.57
C GLN A 663 -16.13 39.45 -12.93
N ILE A 664 -16.01 38.48 -12.02
CA ILE A 664 -16.33 37.08 -12.31
C ILE A 664 -17.80 36.85 -12.66
N GLU A 665 -18.72 37.60 -12.04
CA GLU A 665 -20.15 37.54 -12.38
C GLU A 665 -20.38 37.98 -13.83
N THR A 666 -19.72 39.07 -14.26
CA THR A 666 -19.78 39.54 -15.66
C THR A 666 -19.27 38.49 -16.65
N LEU A 667 -18.20 37.76 -16.30
CA LEU A 667 -17.66 36.67 -17.12
C LEU A 667 -18.65 35.50 -17.23
N LEU A 668 -19.28 35.11 -16.13
CA LEU A 668 -20.28 34.03 -16.12
C LEU A 668 -21.54 34.44 -16.88
N ASP A 669 -22.03 35.66 -16.70
CA ASP A 669 -23.19 36.19 -17.41
C ASP A 669 -22.95 36.26 -18.92
N PHE A 670 -21.72 36.58 -19.34
CA PHE A 670 -21.32 36.54 -20.73
C PHE A 670 -21.35 35.11 -21.28
N ASN A 671 -20.68 34.16 -20.62
CA ASN A 671 -20.68 32.74 -21.01
C ASN A 671 -22.11 32.17 -21.05
N HIS A 672 -22.96 32.51 -20.08
CA HIS A 672 -24.36 32.10 -20.08
C HIS A 672 -25.17 32.70 -21.24
N ARG A 673 -24.92 33.95 -21.66
CA ARG A 673 -25.61 34.57 -22.81
C ARG A 673 -25.23 33.91 -24.12
N VAL A 674 -23.93 33.68 -24.36
CA VAL A 674 -23.42 33.01 -25.56
C VAL A 674 -24.09 31.64 -25.74
N PHE A 675 -24.12 30.81 -24.71
CA PHE A 675 -24.70 29.46 -24.78
C PHE A 675 -26.21 29.38 -24.53
N LYS A 676 -26.86 30.45 -24.06
CA LYS A 676 -28.32 30.57 -24.08
C LYS A 676 -28.83 30.87 -25.49
N GLY A 677 -28.12 31.70 -26.26
CA GLY A 677 -28.46 32.03 -27.64
C GLY A 677 -28.51 30.81 -28.57
N GLU A 678 -27.70 29.78 -28.30
CA GLU A 678 -27.67 28.54 -29.09
C GLU A 678 -28.86 27.58 -28.82
N ASN A 679 -29.61 27.76 -27.73
CA ASN A 679 -30.78 26.92 -27.38
C ASN A 679 -32.14 27.56 -27.71
N ILE A 680 -32.15 28.62 -28.53
CA ILE A 680 -33.36 29.33 -28.91
C ILE A 680 -33.87 28.81 -30.27
N GLU A 681 -34.46 27.61 -30.27
CA GLU A 681 -35.50 27.23 -31.26
C GLU A 681 -36.89 27.80 -30.89
N GLN A 682 -36.97 28.68 -29.87
CA GLN A 682 -38.23 29.24 -29.36
C GLN A 682 -38.23 30.76 -29.14
N ALA A 683 -37.55 31.54 -29.99
CA ALA A 683 -37.79 32.98 -30.06
C ALA A 683 -37.70 33.55 -31.48
N SER A 684 -38.40 32.91 -32.44
CA SER A 684 -38.66 33.51 -33.76
C SER A 684 -39.85 34.48 -33.71
N PHE A 685 -39.70 35.62 -33.03
CA PHE A 685 -40.71 36.70 -33.13
C PHE A 685 -40.17 38.14 -33.06
N PHE A 686 -38.86 38.35 -32.92
CA PHE A 686 -38.26 39.70 -32.87
C PHE A 686 -36.96 39.84 -33.69
N GLU A 687 -36.78 39.01 -34.70
CA GLU A 687 -35.54 38.91 -35.50
C GLU A 687 -35.45 39.93 -36.66
N ASP A 688 -36.13 41.08 -36.55
CA ASP A 688 -36.21 42.07 -37.64
C ASP A 688 -35.67 43.45 -37.27
N LEU A 689 -34.73 43.52 -36.32
CA LEU A 689 -33.95 44.73 -36.06
C LEU A 689 -32.48 44.42 -35.74
N ASN A 690 -31.67 44.52 -36.81
CA ASN A 690 -30.26 44.92 -36.83
C ASN A 690 -29.16 43.95 -36.36
N LEU A 691 -28.43 43.51 -37.39
CA LEU A 691 -26.96 43.49 -37.55
C LEU A 691 -26.15 42.55 -36.64
N GLY A 692 -25.29 41.76 -37.29
CA GLY A 692 -24.39 40.80 -36.66
C GLY A 692 -23.47 41.44 -35.61
N ASN A 693 -23.95 41.48 -34.38
CA ASN A 693 -23.13 41.77 -33.21
C ASN A 693 -22.51 40.45 -32.77
N THR A 694 -21.24 40.27 -33.08
CA THR A 694 -20.36 39.48 -32.23
C THR A 694 -20.48 40.05 -30.81
N GLU A 695 -21.21 39.36 -29.92
CA GLU A 695 -21.24 39.74 -28.51
C GLU A 695 -19.79 39.82 -28.02
N SER A 696 -19.35 41.02 -27.64
CA SER A 696 -17.99 41.29 -27.19
C SER A 696 -17.96 41.48 -25.68
N LEU A 697 -16.93 40.94 -25.05
CA LEU A 697 -16.76 40.97 -23.61
C LEU A 697 -16.09 42.30 -23.21
N SER A 698 -16.87 43.21 -22.63
CA SER A 698 -16.32 44.46 -22.08
C SER A 698 -15.96 44.28 -20.60
N LEU A 699 -14.67 44.29 -20.30
CA LEU A 699 -14.14 44.29 -18.92
C LEU A 699 -13.57 45.67 -18.57
N LYS A 700 -13.86 46.15 -17.36
CA LYS A 700 -13.21 47.34 -16.82
C LYS A 700 -11.76 47.00 -16.46
N GLU A 701 -10.84 47.90 -16.80
CA GLU A 701 -9.47 47.82 -16.29
C GLU A 701 -9.47 48.10 -14.78
N LEU A 702 -8.84 47.21 -14.02
CA LEU A 702 -8.80 47.26 -12.55
C LEU A 702 -7.40 46.88 -12.07
N GLU A 703 -7.02 47.35 -10.89
CA GLU A 703 -5.77 46.95 -10.25
C GLU A 703 -5.75 45.44 -9.95
N ASP A 704 -4.58 44.88 -10.23
CA ASP A 704 -4.27 43.47 -10.04
C ASP A 704 -4.07 43.11 -8.56
N LEU A 705 -4.07 41.81 -8.26
CA LEU A 705 -3.78 41.31 -6.92
C LEU A 705 -2.32 41.58 -6.52
N PRO A 706 -2.05 41.97 -5.26
CA PRO A 706 -0.69 42.01 -4.73
C PRO A 706 0.03 40.68 -4.92
N ILE A 707 1.36 40.71 -5.15
CA ILE A 707 2.19 39.52 -5.39
C ILE A 707 2.01 38.46 -4.30
N MET A 708 1.90 38.89 -3.03
CA MET A 708 1.67 37.99 -1.90
C MET A 708 0.32 37.27 -1.99
N GLU A 709 -0.74 37.93 -2.47
CA GLU A 709 -2.05 37.31 -2.66
C GLU A 709 -2.08 36.37 -3.87
N LYS A 710 -1.30 36.66 -4.91
CA LYS A 710 -1.08 35.75 -6.05
C LYS A 710 -0.32 34.48 -5.65
N LEU A 711 0.73 34.61 -4.83
CA LEU A 711 1.48 33.48 -4.28
C LEU A 711 0.64 32.66 -3.31
N VAL A 712 -0.18 33.32 -2.49
CA VAL A 712 -1.19 32.68 -1.64
C VAL A 712 -2.25 31.98 -2.49
N ALA A 713 -2.71 32.53 -3.60
CA ALA A 713 -3.67 31.85 -4.48
C ALA A 713 -3.11 30.56 -5.13
N ILE A 714 -1.78 30.49 -5.33
CA ILE A 714 -1.06 29.32 -5.84
C ILE A 714 -0.73 28.31 -4.72
N MET A 715 -0.34 28.77 -3.52
CA MET A 715 0.10 27.92 -2.40
C MET A 715 -0.98 27.62 -1.34
N VAL A 716 -2.04 28.42 -1.23
CA VAL A 716 -3.01 28.36 -0.14
C VAL A 716 -4.23 27.58 -0.56
N GLN A 717 -4.19 26.32 -0.18
CA GLN A 717 -5.38 25.61 0.28
C GLN A 717 -5.26 25.08 1.71
N LYS A 718 -4.27 25.51 2.49
CA LYS A 718 -4.12 25.09 3.90
C LYS A 718 -3.74 26.16 4.94
N VAL A 719 -3.36 27.38 4.56
CA VAL A 719 -2.77 28.35 5.52
C VAL A 719 -3.80 29.04 6.43
N LYS A 720 -5.11 28.75 6.37
CA LYS A 720 -6.10 29.41 7.23
C LYS A 720 -6.42 28.73 8.57
N GLU A 721 -5.87 27.57 8.93
CA GLU A 721 -6.33 26.86 10.15
C GLU A 721 -5.28 26.48 11.19
N THR A 722 -4.01 26.81 11.01
CA THR A 722 -3.00 26.53 12.02
C THR A 722 -2.34 27.82 12.43
N HIS A 723 -2.89 28.49 13.44
CA HIS A 723 -2.15 29.09 14.56
C HIS A 723 -3.14 29.58 15.61
N VAL A 724 -2.71 29.51 16.88
CA VAL A 724 -3.42 29.87 18.12
C VAL A 724 -4.34 28.76 18.66
N VAL A 725 -3.88 28.00 19.66
CA VAL A 725 -4.39 28.00 21.06
C VAL A 725 -3.45 27.14 21.93
N LYS A 726 -2.58 27.79 22.71
CA LYS A 726 -1.94 27.20 23.89
C LYS A 726 -2.79 27.55 25.12
N LYS A 727 -3.60 26.59 25.57
CA LYS A 727 -4.09 26.31 26.94
C LYS A 727 -5.40 25.53 26.82
N VAL A 728 -5.55 24.53 27.68
CA VAL A 728 -6.80 23.78 27.86
C VAL A 728 -7.75 24.69 28.65
N ASP A 729 -8.95 24.96 28.13
CA ASP A 729 -9.98 25.72 28.85
C ASP A 729 -10.54 24.86 30.00
N GLU A 730 -9.91 24.96 31.18
CA GLU A 730 -10.38 24.32 32.41
C GLU A 730 -11.82 24.74 32.76
N GLU A 731 -12.22 25.96 32.39
CA GLU A 731 -13.56 26.49 32.65
C GLU A 731 -14.65 25.72 31.89
N TYR A 732 -14.33 25.23 30.68
CA TYR A 732 -15.29 24.53 29.83
C TYR A 732 -15.60 23.11 30.34
N TYR A 733 -14.56 22.36 30.72
CA TYR A 733 -14.75 21.01 31.30
C TYR A 733 -15.44 21.05 32.66
N THR A 734 -15.27 22.14 33.41
CA THR A 734 -15.96 22.37 34.68
C THR A 734 -17.46 22.63 34.47
N LYS A 735 -17.82 23.51 33.53
CA LYS A 735 -19.22 23.78 33.14
C LYS A 735 -19.93 22.55 32.56
N LEU A 736 -19.22 21.74 31.78
CA LEU A 736 -19.75 20.49 31.23
C LEU A 736 -19.94 19.41 32.30
N GLY A 737 -19.03 19.35 33.28
CA GLY A 737 -19.18 18.51 34.47
C GLY A 737 -20.41 18.88 35.29
N GLN A 738 -20.69 20.18 35.47
CA GLN A 738 -21.90 20.66 36.12
C GLN A 738 -23.16 20.26 35.35
N LYS A 739 -23.18 20.45 34.03
CA LYS A 739 -24.35 20.10 33.20
C LYS A 739 -24.63 18.58 33.17
N LEU A 740 -23.59 17.76 33.19
CA LEU A 740 -23.74 16.29 33.32
C LEU A 740 -24.17 15.87 34.74
N MET A 741 -23.77 16.61 35.78
CA MET A 741 -24.30 16.41 37.14
C MET A 741 -25.78 16.80 37.23
N GLU A 742 -26.19 17.90 36.60
CA GLU A 742 -27.59 18.33 36.52
C GLU A 742 -28.45 17.27 35.81
N ILE A 743 -27.99 16.72 34.68
CA ILE A 743 -28.68 15.62 33.99
C ILE A 743 -28.77 14.37 34.89
N ARG A 744 -27.70 14.05 35.65
CA ARG A 744 -27.72 12.93 36.60
C ARG A 744 -28.66 13.17 37.78
N GLU A 745 -28.77 14.41 38.25
CA GLU A 745 -29.73 14.80 39.29
C GLU A 745 -31.17 14.77 38.78
N GLU A 746 -31.45 15.21 37.56
CA GLU A 746 -32.76 15.07 36.91
C GLU A 746 -33.14 13.60 36.70
N VAL A 747 -32.23 12.78 36.18
CA VAL A 747 -32.46 11.33 36.02
C VAL A 747 -32.64 10.67 37.39
N GLY A 748 -31.82 11.02 38.39
CA GLY A 748 -31.94 10.54 39.76
C GLY A 748 -33.24 10.97 40.46
N TYR A 749 -33.71 12.20 40.22
CA TYR A 749 -34.98 12.72 40.71
C TYR A 749 -36.17 11.99 40.06
N THR A 750 -36.08 11.71 38.76
CA THR A 750 -37.07 10.92 38.02
C THR A 750 -37.13 9.49 38.56
N GLN A 751 -35.97 8.85 38.75
CA GLN A 751 -35.89 7.51 39.33
C GLN A 751 -36.41 7.45 40.78
N ARG A 752 -36.17 8.48 41.60
CA ARG A 752 -36.74 8.60 42.95
C ARG A 752 -38.26 8.76 42.94
N ASN A 753 -38.80 9.52 41.99
CA ASN A 753 -40.25 9.68 41.84
C ASN A 753 -40.92 8.38 41.37
N VAL A 754 -40.28 7.63 40.47
CA VAL A 754 -40.75 6.30 40.05
C VAL A 754 -40.68 5.32 41.22
N ALA A 755 -39.59 5.29 41.99
CA ALA A 755 -39.48 4.45 43.20
C ALA A 755 -40.61 4.77 44.21
N LYS A 756 -40.93 6.06 44.37
CA LYS A 756 -42.00 6.53 45.26
C LYS A 756 -43.40 6.15 44.76
N GLN A 757 -43.64 6.18 43.44
CA GLN A 757 -44.89 5.70 42.83
C GLN A 757 -45.05 4.17 42.95
N LEU A 758 -43.94 3.43 42.91
CA LEU A 758 -43.92 1.98 43.09
C LEU A 758 -43.95 1.55 44.57
N GLY A 759 -43.96 2.50 45.52
CA GLY A 759 -43.99 2.22 46.96
C GLY A 759 -42.73 1.57 47.52
N ILE A 760 -41.61 1.64 46.78
CA ILE A 760 -40.32 1.04 47.17
C ILE A 760 -39.28 2.12 47.48
N THR A 761 -38.30 1.76 48.31
CA THR A 761 -37.19 2.67 48.61
C THR A 761 -36.31 2.88 47.39
N PHE A 762 -35.65 4.04 47.28
CA PHE A 762 -34.73 4.31 46.17
C PHE A 762 -33.58 3.28 46.10
N GLN A 763 -33.13 2.76 47.24
CA GLN A 763 -32.15 1.67 47.28
C GLN A 763 -32.69 0.33 46.77
N GLN A 764 -33.99 0.05 46.92
CA GLN A 764 -34.65 -1.11 46.32
C GLN A 764 -34.90 -0.92 44.81
N TYR A 765 -35.10 0.31 44.35
CA TYR A 765 -35.24 0.63 42.93
C TYR A 765 -33.89 0.58 42.18
N GLN A 766 -32.78 0.90 42.86
CA GLN A 766 -31.43 0.85 42.29
C GLN A 766 -30.81 -0.56 42.26
N LYS A 767 -31.30 -1.47 43.10
CA LYS A 767 -30.95 -2.90 43.09
C LYS A 767 -31.81 -3.63 42.07
#